data_AF-A0A7R9M2K4-F1
#
_entry.id   AF-A0A7R9M2K4-F1
#
_cell.length_a   1.000
_cell.length_b   1.000
_cell.length_c   1.000
_cell.angle_alpha   90.00
_cell.angle_beta   90.00
_cell.angle_gamma   90.00
#
_symmetry.space_group_name_H-M   'P 1'
#
loop_
_entity.id
_entity.type
_entity.pdbx_description
1 polymer ?
#
loop_
_entity_poly.entity_id
_entity_poly.type
_entity_poly.pdbx_seq_one_letter_code
_entity_poly.pdbx_strand_id
1 'polypeptide(L)'
;MVGCESAGVMFTCDPITGDERVLEITGNYGLGESVVSASSEPDTIRLSVNIESNSLSKRRHITGIVDKVIGQKKTIIKLSESGGTVEEEIEDQNSCCISDEDVYRLGDLGLIIQSHYGNTRDIEWGLKGGKIFMLQSRPVTNLDNSYTDYEIMHEIDTAHPTEFEIYSRAHWGENYPGVSTCLVFSFLWANKSSIFREVLDEDPSATMEDYNPYIDFMGCCYNQLFFNLTNYSFARFYDYPESKSAEYSVLAFFGHHITDKDVLQMFRERRQYVNKPKLWPTLKYYANIFLFGRKTMFDTIDKHMGKYDMAAKLRQYSGAKQVFAGLMNEYMVTDVMFFNHSWASQGSTIKNGILRYILETAQKDNPNLEIDFNSMISSCDEVISAEVPNRLREIAKAIRDKEGFRQLSDEKALEMLQKGTDEASQLFKEFLQIHGHRGYKEMDPYHKPWEDNPIPCIKNIKGILTGGDNFLKPKVIKTVDEVVNELRTPLSFWRRYLLRKVFLPWSRKGVGYREVSKGFMVWFNHRIRKGFRYLAQTMVSEGLIPSIDTFFFLTIDEIERLCNGDRDALLLSKTKLRRRLFTQMDRYKFEEIIKGPEMRPKNFEDSIRVNHIKEGSLQLSGTPVSLGTVRARVCVAEDIIEADNIQPGDILITYSTDIGWSPYFPLLSGIITEIGGTISHGAVIAREYEWGLFGGQIFMLQSRPVTNLDNSYTDYEIMHELDTPHQTEFEIYSRAHWGENFPGASSWIVLNWFWSNKSTFMGISQGSFSAEDYNPFVETMGVQYNQVMFNLTNGKMDFFADYPESKQAQQMVLAMFGHHIDDEDVLKSFKVKRLERASSSFVGKVRIFYFIINALLFGPKNLLKTKSLFMEEKKYDLVNILRQFSNSKAIYNEILDNYHIISNTAFANHGPVSMGSSLKNAILKATLQGAMKDNPDLDADLNEMISSCNDVISAEVPNSLRDIAKSIKDKQTFKQLSDEEALQVLYKGTDESSLKFKQFLERHGHRGYRELDPMYKPWKGNPIPCIKTIKVRFRSEKQLEAKVGKSVDQLIEELKTPLTPIKRLLVKKLILPYTQRGIGYREISKYFMIWLNNKLREGFWYLAEQMVREGLIPSAESFFYLTVTEVEALCNGDRDPLILARFEDRIILPNLGTGMVQMKGTPVSNGSIKARVCVSEDITEADNIQPGDILITYSTDIGWSPYFPLLSGIITEIGGTISHGAVIAREFGIPCLIAVEGACRAFKTGDICVLDTKSATITKVE
;
A
#
# COMPACT_ATOMS: atom_id res chain seq x y z
N MET A 1 12.55 -10.57 51.37
CA MET A 1 13.08 -9.32 50.77
C MET A 1 14.59 -9.33 50.87
N VAL A 2 15.28 -9.04 49.77
CA VAL A 2 16.74 -8.90 49.75
C VAL A 2 17.04 -7.41 49.88
N GLY A 3 17.67 -7.00 50.98
CA GLY A 3 18.13 -5.61 51.16
C GLY A 3 19.37 -5.37 50.33
N CYS A 4 19.18 -5.06 49.05
CA CYS A 4 20.25 -4.87 48.08
C CYS A 4 21.00 -3.54 48.30
N GLU A 5 22.29 -3.56 48.01
CA GLU A 5 23.14 -2.37 47.87
C GLU A 5 22.86 -1.69 46.53
N SER A 6 22.61 -2.48 45.48
CA SER A 6 22.20 -2.04 44.15
C SER A 6 21.27 -3.07 43.52
N ALA A 7 20.31 -2.65 42.70
CA ALA A 7 19.39 -3.54 42.00
C ALA A 7 18.88 -2.89 40.71
N GLY A 8 18.35 -3.71 39.80
CA GLY A 8 17.81 -3.20 38.54
C GLY A 8 17.37 -4.28 37.57
N VAL A 9 17.37 -3.93 36.28
CA VAL A 9 16.83 -4.73 35.17
C VAL A 9 17.91 -4.97 34.13
N MET A 10 17.89 -6.13 33.48
CA MET A 10 18.82 -6.50 32.41
C MET A 10 18.04 -7.10 31.23
N PHE A 11 18.28 -6.57 30.04
CA PHE A 11 17.83 -7.14 28.77
C PHE A 11 18.97 -7.86 28.08
N THR A 12 18.77 -9.13 27.71
CA THR A 12 19.78 -9.93 26.97
C THR A 12 19.79 -9.66 25.46
N CYS A 13 19.21 -8.54 25.05
CA CYS A 13 19.21 -7.96 23.71
C CYS A 13 19.04 -6.44 23.85
N ASP A 14 19.23 -5.70 22.76
CA ASP A 14 18.80 -4.31 22.69
C ASP A 14 17.25 -4.25 22.83
N PRO A 15 16.71 -3.54 23.83
CA PRO A 15 15.26 -3.49 24.06
C PRO A 15 14.49 -2.70 22.99
N ILE A 16 15.17 -1.91 22.16
CA ILE A 16 14.59 -1.10 21.08
C ILE A 16 14.58 -1.89 19.78
N THR A 17 15.73 -2.46 19.40
CA THR A 17 15.90 -3.12 18.09
C THR A 17 15.71 -4.63 18.14
N GLY A 18 15.86 -5.24 19.32
CA GLY A 18 15.90 -6.69 19.50
C GLY A 18 17.27 -7.34 19.20
N ASP A 19 18.32 -6.56 18.93
CA ASP A 19 19.64 -7.10 18.57
C ASP A 19 20.28 -7.88 19.74
N GLU A 20 20.50 -9.19 19.56
CA GLU A 20 21.16 -10.07 20.54
C GLU A 20 22.66 -9.78 20.72
N ARG A 21 23.26 -8.95 19.85
CA ARG A 21 24.68 -8.57 19.95
C ARG A 21 24.93 -7.47 20.99
N VAL A 22 23.87 -6.92 21.55
CA VAL A 22 23.94 -5.89 22.59
C VAL A 22 23.11 -6.35 23.77
N LEU A 23 23.71 -6.38 24.96
CA LEU A 23 23.03 -6.67 26.22
C LEU A 23 23.00 -5.37 27.03
N GLU A 24 21.84 -4.99 27.54
CA GLU A 24 21.65 -3.74 28.30
C GLU A 24 21.37 -4.05 29.77
N ILE A 25 22.13 -3.43 30.69
CA ILE A 25 21.96 -3.54 32.14
C ILE A 25 21.61 -2.15 32.66
N THR A 26 20.53 -2.05 33.42
CA THR A 26 20.14 -0.86 34.16
C THR A 26 20.20 -1.14 35.66
N GLY A 27 20.67 -0.18 36.45
CA GLY A 27 20.79 -0.35 37.90
C GLY A 27 20.73 0.96 38.67
N ASN A 28 20.25 0.87 39.91
CA ASN A 28 20.31 1.98 40.87
C ASN A 28 20.71 1.45 42.26
N TYR A 29 21.14 2.35 43.15
CA TYR A 29 21.42 2.02 44.53
C TYR A 29 20.14 1.61 45.29
N GLY A 30 20.27 0.68 46.23
CA GLY A 30 19.18 0.18 47.07
C GLY A 30 18.32 -0.87 46.39
N LEU A 31 17.02 -0.86 46.67
CA LEU A 31 16.03 -1.77 46.09
C LEU A 31 15.65 -1.35 44.66
N GLY A 32 15.35 -2.34 43.81
CA GLY A 32 15.05 -2.14 42.38
C GLY A 32 13.71 -1.45 42.09
N GLU A 33 12.90 -1.18 43.11
CA GLU A 33 11.63 -0.45 42.98
C GLU A 33 11.84 0.94 42.35
N SER A 34 12.98 1.59 42.60
CA SER A 34 13.31 2.89 42.00
C SER A 34 13.56 2.83 40.49
N VAL A 35 14.02 1.68 39.99
CA VAL A 35 14.25 1.44 38.56
C VAL A 35 12.92 1.10 37.87
N VAL A 36 12.10 0.25 38.50
CA VAL A 36 10.84 -0.23 37.92
C VAL A 36 9.74 0.84 37.94
N SER A 37 9.74 1.72 38.96
CA SER A 37 8.81 2.86 39.06
C SER A 37 9.28 4.11 38.30
N ALA A 38 10.47 4.07 37.70
CA ALA A 38 11.12 5.21 37.05
C ALA A 38 11.24 6.46 37.95
N SER A 39 11.34 6.28 39.28
CA SER A 39 11.44 7.38 40.23
C SER A 39 12.84 8.02 40.29
N SER A 40 13.85 7.38 39.69
CA SER A 40 15.23 7.86 39.59
C SER A 40 15.85 7.47 38.25
N GLU A 41 16.76 8.28 37.71
CA GLU A 41 17.53 7.94 36.52
C GLU A 41 18.59 6.87 36.88
N PRO A 42 18.50 5.63 36.37
CA PRO A 42 19.44 4.57 36.68
C PRO A 42 20.72 4.70 35.85
N ASP A 43 21.79 4.02 36.28
CA ASP A 43 22.94 3.78 35.42
C ASP A 43 22.55 2.78 34.33
N THR A 44 22.93 3.05 33.09
CA THR A 44 22.69 2.19 31.93
C THR A 44 24.01 1.77 31.31
N ILE A 45 24.27 0.47 31.27
CA ILE A 45 25.51 -0.12 30.74
C ILE A 45 25.16 -1.07 29.60
N ARG A 46 25.80 -0.89 28.44
CA ARG A 46 25.65 -1.78 27.29
C ARG A 46 26.90 -2.62 27.11
N LEU A 47 26.69 -3.93 26.97
CA LEU A 47 27.70 -4.93 26.72
C LEU A 47 27.58 -5.44 25.28
N SER A 48 28.70 -5.58 24.58
CA SER A 48 28.74 -6.27 23.29
C SER A 48 28.81 -7.77 23.55
N VAL A 49 28.01 -8.50 22.79
CA VAL A 49 27.95 -9.96 22.79
C VAL A 49 28.43 -10.45 21.43
N ASN A 50 29.48 -11.27 21.43
CA ASN A 50 29.84 -12.02 20.24
C ASN A 50 29.04 -13.32 20.20
N ILE A 51 28.46 -13.59 19.03
CA ILE A 51 27.65 -14.77 18.76
C ILE A 51 28.41 -15.63 17.76
N GLU A 52 29.06 -16.67 18.26
CA GLU A 52 29.68 -17.68 17.43
C GLU A 52 28.61 -18.72 17.06
N SER A 53 28.24 -18.77 15.79
CA SER A 53 27.28 -19.73 15.27
C SER A 53 28.02 -20.89 14.60
N ASN A 54 27.80 -22.11 15.08
CA ASN A 54 28.07 -23.32 14.32
C ASN A 54 26.75 -24.07 14.06
N SER A 55 26.73 -25.03 13.13
CA SER A 55 25.53 -25.71 12.62
C SER A 55 24.60 -26.37 13.67
N LEU A 56 25.02 -26.43 14.94
CA LEU A 56 24.32 -27.11 16.03
C LEU A 56 24.18 -26.27 17.32
N SER A 57 24.80 -25.08 17.43
CA SER A 57 24.73 -24.27 18.66
C SER A 57 25.21 -22.83 18.45
N LYS A 58 24.54 -21.86 19.08
CA LYS A 58 25.00 -20.47 19.25
C LYS A 58 25.78 -20.35 20.56
N ARG A 59 27.08 -20.06 20.49
CA ARG A 59 27.90 -19.74 21.68
C ARG A 59 27.94 -18.22 21.83
N ARG A 60 27.56 -17.73 23.01
CA ARG A 60 27.52 -16.29 23.33
C ARG A 60 28.56 -15.98 24.40
N HIS A 61 29.31 -14.91 24.22
CA HIS A 61 30.22 -14.40 25.26
C HIS A 61 30.30 -12.88 25.18
N ILE A 62 30.45 -12.24 26.35
CA ILE A 62 30.65 -10.79 26.44
C ILE A 62 32.04 -10.45 25.89
N THR A 63 32.13 -9.46 25.00
CA THR A 63 33.41 -8.98 24.45
C THR A 63 33.90 -7.70 25.11
N GLY A 64 33.00 -6.91 25.68
CA GLY A 64 33.36 -5.68 26.37
C GLY A 64 32.16 -4.76 26.64
N ILE A 65 32.38 -3.74 27.45
CA ILE A 65 31.46 -2.62 27.62
C ILE A 65 31.54 -1.71 26.40
N VAL A 66 30.41 -1.48 25.74
CA VAL A 66 30.26 -0.61 24.55
C VAL A 66 29.94 0.81 24.97
N ASP A 67 29.06 0.95 25.94
CA ASP A 67 28.54 2.23 26.41
C ASP A 67 28.22 2.15 27.91
N LYS A 68 28.41 3.26 28.62
CA LYS A 68 28.12 3.38 30.05
C LYS A 68 27.64 4.80 30.35
N VAL A 69 26.34 4.93 30.59
CA VAL A 69 25.66 6.17 30.94
C VAL A 69 25.38 6.17 32.44
N ILE A 70 25.91 7.15 33.17
CA ILE A 70 25.70 7.30 34.62
C ILE A 70 24.45 8.17 34.85
N GLY A 71 23.45 7.63 35.53
CA GLY A 71 22.19 8.32 35.82
C GLY A 71 22.26 9.21 37.06
N GLN A 72 21.35 10.20 37.14
CA GLN A 72 21.17 11.05 38.33
C GLN A 72 20.42 10.29 39.44
N LYS A 73 21.19 9.70 40.37
CA LYS A 73 20.72 8.79 41.42
C LYS A 73 20.39 9.54 42.72
N LYS A 74 19.35 10.38 42.70
CA LYS A 74 19.00 11.29 43.81
C LYS A 74 18.31 10.62 44.99
N THR A 75 17.76 9.43 44.80
CA THR A 75 16.94 8.72 45.79
C THR A 75 17.36 7.26 45.92
N ILE A 76 17.51 6.78 47.15
CA ILE A 76 17.76 5.37 47.47
C ILE A 76 16.57 4.79 48.23
N ILE A 77 16.07 3.63 47.79
CA ILE A 77 15.00 2.91 48.48
C ILE A 77 15.63 1.80 49.33
N LYS A 78 15.39 1.85 50.64
CA LYS A 78 15.90 0.88 51.63
C LYS A 78 14.77 0.16 52.35
N LEU A 79 15.09 -0.96 52.98
CA LEU A 79 14.16 -1.67 53.87
C LEU A 79 14.04 -0.93 55.20
N SER A 80 12.80 -0.70 55.64
CA SER A 80 12.50 -0.18 56.98
C SER A 80 12.71 -1.27 58.05
N GLU A 81 13.25 -0.89 59.21
CA GLU A 81 13.32 -1.78 60.38
C GLU A 81 11.94 -2.15 60.93
N SER A 82 10.92 -1.32 60.68
CA SER A 82 9.52 -1.57 61.07
C SER A 82 8.69 -2.37 60.05
N GLY A 83 9.30 -2.78 58.93
CA GLY A 83 8.63 -3.37 57.77
C GLY A 83 8.19 -2.31 56.75
N GLY A 84 8.25 -2.66 55.45
CA GLY A 84 8.05 -1.72 54.33
C GLY A 84 9.35 -1.11 53.81
N THR A 85 9.24 -0.12 52.94
CA THR A 85 10.35 0.61 52.34
C THR A 85 10.43 2.04 52.86
N VAL A 86 11.64 2.60 52.90
CA VAL A 86 11.89 4.02 53.18
C VAL A 86 12.69 4.57 52.02
N GLU A 87 12.26 5.73 51.52
CA GLU A 87 12.95 6.50 50.51
C GLU A 87 13.80 7.57 51.20
N GLU A 88 15.10 7.60 50.87
CA GLU A 88 16.04 8.59 51.38
C GLU A 88 16.64 9.36 50.20
N GLU A 89 16.68 10.69 50.29
CA GLU A 89 17.46 11.52 49.36
C GLU A 89 18.95 11.37 49.66
N ILE A 90 19.75 11.19 48.61
CA ILE A 90 21.21 11.15 48.68
C ILE A 90 21.80 12.23 47.76
N GLU A 91 22.97 12.77 48.13
CA GLU A 91 23.71 13.67 47.25
C GLU A 91 24.06 12.96 45.94
N ASP A 92 23.99 13.71 44.84
CA ASP A 92 24.16 13.20 43.49
C ASP A 92 25.46 12.40 43.36
N GLN A 93 25.33 11.08 43.16
CA GLN A 93 26.49 10.20 43.06
C GLN A 93 26.95 10.09 41.61
N ASN A 94 28.07 10.74 41.31
CA ASN A 94 28.74 10.72 40.00
C ASN A 94 29.44 9.38 39.67
N SER A 95 29.26 8.34 40.49
CA SER A 95 29.81 7.01 40.26
C SER A 95 28.72 6.01 39.85
N CYS A 96 29.14 4.98 39.10
CA CYS A 96 28.29 3.84 38.78
C CYS A 96 27.92 3.06 40.04
N CYS A 97 26.66 2.64 40.17
CA CYS A 97 26.15 1.86 41.29
C CYS A 97 26.60 0.39 41.30
N ILE A 98 27.24 -0.05 40.23
CA ILE A 98 27.81 -1.38 40.05
C ILE A 98 29.23 -1.26 39.51
N SER A 99 30.12 -2.12 40.00
CA SER A 99 31.50 -2.20 39.53
C SER A 99 31.55 -2.84 38.13
N ASP A 100 32.59 -2.53 37.35
CA ASP A 100 32.80 -3.14 36.03
C ASP A 100 32.92 -4.67 36.12
N GLU A 101 33.49 -5.20 37.21
CA GLU A 101 33.57 -6.63 37.47
C GLU A 101 32.16 -7.24 37.65
N ASP A 102 31.29 -6.58 38.41
CA ASP A 102 29.91 -7.04 38.61
C ASP A 102 29.05 -6.90 37.34
N VAL A 103 29.33 -5.90 36.50
CA VAL A 103 28.70 -5.76 35.17
C VAL A 103 28.99 -6.98 34.30
N TYR A 104 30.25 -7.41 34.20
CA TYR A 104 30.60 -8.61 33.44
C TYR A 104 29.95 -9.87 34.03
N ARG A 105 29.96 -10.00 35.37
CA ARG A 105 29.30 -11.12 36.07
C ARG A 105 27.79 -11.18 35.80
N LEU A 106 27.12 -10.01 35.77
CA LEU A 106 25.70 -9.90 35.42
C LEU A 106 25.47 -10.29 33.96
N GLY A 107 26.28 -9.78 33.03
CA GLY A 107 26.20 -10.12 31.62
C GLY A 107 26.33 -11.63 31.37
N ASP A 108 27.32 -12.28 31.97
CA ASP A 108 27.51 -13.73 31.87
C ASP A 108 26.31 -14.51 32.43
N LEU A 109 25.77 -14.10 33.58
CA LEU A 109 24.56 -14.72 34.14
C LEU A 109 23.34 -14.52 33.24
N GLY A 110 23.20 -13.34 32.62
CA GLY A 110 22.16 -13.05 31.64
C GLY A 110 22.23 -13.98 30.43
N LEU A 111 23.43 -14.17 29.87
CA LEU A 111 23.65 -15.09 28.74
C LEU A 111 23.38 -16.56 29.12
N ILE A 112 23.69 -16.97 30.35
CA ILE A 112 23.35 -18.32 30.87
C ILE A 112 21.83 -18.49 30.93
N ILE A 113 21.10 -17.50 31.46
CA ILE A 113 19.64 -17.53 31.57
C ILE A 113 18.99 -17.53 30.18
N GLN A 114 19.45 -16.68 29.26
CA GLN A 114 19.01 -16.66 27.86
C GLN A 114 19.25 -18.01 27.19
N SER A 115 20.42 -18.62 27.39
CA SER A 115 20.74 -19.93 26.83
C SER A 115 19.88 -21.05 27.41
N HIS A 116 19.48 -20.95 28.68
CA HIS A 116 18.59 -21.91 29.33
C HIS A 116 17.16 -21.84 28.76
N TYR A 117 16.61 -20.64 28.56
CA TYR A 117 15.25 -20.46 28.04
C TYR A 117 15.16 -20.47 26.51
N GLY A 118 16.28 -20.31 25.81
CA GLY A 118 16.36 -20.32 24.36
C GLY A 118 15.88 -19.04 23.66
N ASN A 119 15.44 -18.03 24.41
CA ASN A 119 14.99 -16.73 23.88
C ASN A 119 15.55 -15.56 24.70
N THR A 120 15.48 -14.34 24.14
CA THR A 120 15.91 -13.12 24.82
C THR A 120 15.08 -12.85 26.07
N ARG A 121 15.73 -12.33 27.12
CA ARG A 121 15.15 -12.22 28.46
C ARG A 121 15.25 -10.79 28.97
N ASP A 122 14.20 -10.40 29.67
CA ASP A 122 14.13 -9.28 30.58
C ASP A 122 14.25 -9.85 32.02
N ILE A 123 15.26 -9.43 32.76
CA ILE A 123 15.71 -10.05 34.02
C ILE A 123 15.82 -8.98 35.11
N GLU A 124 15.13 -9.16 36.23
CA GLU A 124 15.33 -8.35 37.43
C GLU A 124 16.41 -8.96 38.33
N TRP A 125 17.33 -8.14 38.82
CA TRP A 125 18.49 -8.57 39.61
C TRP A 125 18.74 -7.66 40.83
N GLY A 126 19.48 -8.18 41.82
CA GLY A 126 19.93 -7.43 42.99
C GLY A 126 21.30 -7.85 43.50
N LEU A 127 22.09 -6.91 44.01
CA LEU A 127 23.45 -7.09 44.53
C LEU A 127 23.46 -6.82 46.04
N LYS A 128 24.03 -7.74 46.83
CA LYS A 128 24.22 -7.56 48.27
C LYS A 128 25.50 -8.26 48.74
N GLY A 129 26.44 -7.53 49.34
CA GLY A 129 27.69 -8.10 49.86
C GLY A 129 28.46 -8.90 48.82
N GLY A 130 28.56 -8.39 47.58
CA GLY A 130 29.24 -9.04 46.45
C GLY A 130 28.53 -10.25 45.83
N LYS A 131 27.31 -10.59 46.29
CA LYS A 131 26.48 -11.66 45.73
C LYS A 131 25.35 -11.09 44.87
N ILE A 132 25.19 -11.65 43.68
CA ILE A 132 24.11 -11.33 42.74
C ILE A 132 22.94 -12.29 42.98
N PHE A 133 21.73 -11.74 43.06
CA PHE A 133 20.46 -12.44 43.18
C PHE A 133 19.63 -12.17 41.93
N MET A 134 19.12 -13.24 41.30
CA MET A 134 18.17 -13.14 40.18
C MET A 134 16.75 -13.19 40.75
N LEU A 135 15.99 -12.12 40.58
CA LEU A 135 14.70 -11.90 41.24
C LEU A 135 13.52 -12.28 40.33
N GLN A 136 13.62 -11.96 39.04
CA GLN A 136 12.60 -12.30 38.04
C GLN A 136 13.25 -12.51 36.66
N SER A 137 12.62 -13.32 35.80
CA SER A 137 12.99 -13.43 34.37
C SER A 137 11.75 -13.66 33.51
N ARG A 138 11.56 -12.83 32.48
CA ARG A 138 10.45 -12.90 31.52
C ARG A 138 10.95 -12.75 30.07
N PRO A 139 10.24 -13.27 29.05
CA PRO A 139 10.63 -13.10 27.65
C PRO A 139 10.40 -11.66 27.16
N VAL A 140 11.26 -11.16 26.27
CA VAL A 140 11.07 -9.86 25.60
C VAL A 140 9.95 -9.98 24.54
N THR A 141 8.99 -9.05 24.52
CA THR A 141 7.76 -9.17 23.72
C THR A 141 7.62 -8.15 22.58
N ASN A 142 8.50 -7.14 22.49
CA ASN A 142 8.46 -6.08 21.46
C ASN A 142 9.23 -6.39 20.15
N LEU A 143 9.49 -7.66 19.86
CA LEU A 143 10.24 -8.08 18.66
C LEU A 143 9.45 -7.95 17.33
N ASP A 144 8.16 -7.60 17.38
CA ASP A 144 7.31 -7.50 16.19
C ASP A 144 7.68 -6.30 15.27
N ASN A 145 8.52 -5.36 15.74
CA ASN A 145 9.04 -4.23 14.96
C ASN A 145 10.33 -4.55 14.18
N SER A 146 10.83 -5.79 14.24
CA SER A 146 12.09 -6.15 13.58
C SER A 146 11.98 -6.33 12.06
N TYR A 147 10.77 -6.35 11.50
CA TYR A 147 10.53 -6.45 10.04
C TYR A 147 9.45 -5.46 9.59
N THR A 148 9.65 -4.86 8.43
CA THR A 148 8.66 -4.01 7.74
C THR A 148 7.67 -4.86 6.93
N ASP A 149 6.49 -4.30 6.65
CA ASP A 149 5.49 -4.95 5.79
C ASP A 149 6.05 -5.25 4.40
N TYR A 150 6.88 -4.34 3.86
CA TYR A 150 7.56 -4.53 2.58
C TYR A 150 8.49 -5.76 2.61
N GLU A 151 9.32 -5.90 3.64
CA GLU A 151 10.23 -7.06 3.76
C GLU A 151 9.46 -8.38 3.85
N ILE A 152 8.34 -8.42 4.56
CA ILE A 152 7.54 -9.64 4.69
C ILE A 152 6.76 -9.98 3.40
N MET A 153 6.33 -8.99 2.62
CA MET A 153 5.65 -9.26 1.34
C MET A 153 6.60 -9.76 0.25
N HIS A 154 7.88 -9.36 0.29
CA HIS A 154 8.85 -9.63 -0.78
C HIS A 154 9.95 -10.62 -0.40
N GLU A 155 9.96 -11.18 0.81
CA GLU A 155 11.04 -12.07 1.29
C GLU A 155 11.19 -13.39 0.52
N ILE A 156 10.14 -13.83 -0.17
CA ILE A 156 10.18 -15.04 -1.02
C ILE A 156 9.96 -14.72 -2.49
N ASP A 157 10.03 -13.45 -2.86
CA ASP A 157 9.92 -13.05 -4.26
C ASP A 157 11.12 -13.57 -5.05
N THR A 158 10.84 -14.03 -6.26
CA THR A 158 11.87 -14.53 -7.17
C THR A 158 12.67 -13.36 -7.70
N ALA A 159 13.99 -13.43 -7.54
CA ALA A 159 14.89 -12.45 -8.12
C ALA A 159 14.86 -12.56 -9.66
N HIS A 160 14.74 -11.42 -10.32
CA HIS A 160 14.72 -11.33 -11.78
C HIS A 160 16.16 -11.10 -12.30
N PRO A 161 16.81 -12.09 -12.94
CA PRO A 161 18.15 -11.90 -13.48
C PRO A 161 18.18 -10.93 -14.68
N THR A 162 17.06 -10.71 -15.39
CA THR A 162 17.00 -9.82 -16.55
C THR A 162 15.62 -9.16 -16.72
N GLU A 163 15.56 -8.03 -17.44
CA GLU A 163 14.32 -7.37 -17.83
C GLU A 163 13.51 -8.09 -18.92
N PHE A 164 14.04 -9.19 -19.47
CA PHE A 164 13.42 -9.96 -20.56
C PHE A 164 12.71 -11.22 -20.07
N GLU A 165 12.53 -11.36 -18.77
CA GLU A 165 11.78 -12.48 -18.23
C GLU A 165 10.28 -12.31 -18.45
N ILE A 166 9.63 -13.39 -18.84
CA ILE A 166 8.21 -13.48 -19.11
C ILE A 166 7.68 -14.57 -18.20
N TYR A 167 6.71 -14.21 -17.39
CA TYR A 167 6.06 -15.11 -16.46
C TYR A 167 4.60 -15.29 -16.82
N SER A 168 4.04 -16.45 -16.45
CA SER A 168 2.62 -16.70 -16.64
C SER A 168 1.95 -17.41 -15.48
N ARG A 169 0.72 -17.00 -15.21
CA ARG A 169 -0.19 -17.64 -14.25
C ARG A 169 -1.00 -18.79 -14.82
N ALA A 170 -0.86 -19.10 -16.11
CA ALA A 170 -1.57 -20.22 -16.72
C ALA A 170 -1.34 -21.50 -15.89
N HIS A 171 -2.42 -22.27 -15.67
CA HIS A 171 -2.52 -23.40 -14.73
C HIS A 171 -2.28 -23.13 -13.24
N TRP A 172 -1.27 -22.34 -12.84
CA TRP A 172 -1.05 -22.00 -11.42
C TRP A 172 -2.24 -21.24 -10.85
N GLY A 173 -2.84 -20.31 -11.61
CA GLY A 173 -4.03 -19.59 -11.21
C GLY A 173 -5.28 -20.46 -11.00
N GLU A 174 -5.31 -21.68 -11.56
CA GLU A 174 -6.39 -22.67 -11.32
C GLU A 174 -6.05 -23.60 -10.14
N ASN A 175 -4.80 -24.06 -10.02
CA ASN A 175 -4.41 -25.04 -8.99
C ASN A 175 -4.03 -24.40 -7.66
N TYR A 176 -3.45 -23.20 -7.69
CA TYR A 176 -3.06 -22.36 -6.55
C TYR A 176 -3.62 -20.93 -6.77
N PRO A 177 -4.95 -20.76 -6.68
CA PRO A 177 -5.56 -19.47 -6.91
C PRO A 177 -5.13 -18.47 -5.81
N GLY A 178 -4.80 -17.24 -6.21
CA GLY A 178 -4.41 -16.17 -5.29
C GLY A 178 -3.09 -16.44 -4.55
N VAL A 179 -3.04 -16.05 -3.28
CA VAL A 179 -1.88 -16.21 -2.40
C VAL A 179 -1.80 -17.63 -1.82
N SER A 180 -0.58 -18.16 -1.76
CA SER A 180 -0.24 -19.42 -1.08
C SER A 180 0.57 -19.16 0.19
N THR A 181 0.55 -20.09 1.14
CA THR A 181 1.40 -19.96 2.33
C THR A 181 2.89 -20.10 2.00
N CYS A 182 3.79 -19.51 2.80
CA CYS A 182 5.25 -19.61 2.61
C CYS A 182 5.74 -21.07 2.59
N LEU A 183 5.03 -21.96 3.31
CA LEU A 183 5.26 -23.39 3.29
C LEU A 183 5.12 -23.95 1.87
N VAL A 184 4.09 -23.56 1.11
CA VAL A 184 3.84 -24.07 -0.26
C VAL A 184 5.01 -23.75 -1.17
N PHE A 185 5.44 -22.49 -1.23
CA PHE A 185 6.54 -22.09 -2.11
C PHE A 185 7.84 -22.79 -1.74
N SER A 186 8.25 -22.73 -0.46
CA SER A 186 9.48 -23.40 -0.01
C SER A 186 9.44 -24.92 -0.19
N PHE A 187 8.25 -25.53 -0.06
CA PHE A 187 8.03 -26.94 -0.34
C PHE A 187 8.15 -27.27 -1.83
N LEU A 188 7.57 -26.49 -2.73
CA LEU A 188 7.76 -26.71 -4.17
C LEU A 188 9.22 -26.45 -4.59
N TRP A 189 9.84 -25.43 -4.00
CA TRP A 189 11.21 -25.01 -4.29
C TRP A 189 12.26 -26.04 -3.89
N ALA A 190 12.12 -26.64 -2.69
CA ALA A 190 12.98 -27.73 -2.23
C ALA A 190 13.05 -28.90 -3.22
N ASN A 191 12.05 -28.99 -4.12
CA ASN A 191 11.84 -30.11 -5.02
C ASN A 191 11.97 -29.77 -6.51
N LYS A 192 12.52 -28.58 -6.81
CA LYS A 192 12.72 -28.11 -8.17
C LYS A 192 13.58 -29.03 -9.03
N SER A 193 14.57 -29.68 -8.42
CA SER A 193 15.61 -30.41 -9.15
C SER A 193 15.22 -31.84 -9.55
N SER A 194 14.29 -32.48 -8.86
CA SER A 194 13.77 -33.81 -9.20
C SER A 194 12.67 -33.71 -10.27
N ILE A 195 11.68 -32.84 -10.05
CA ILE A 195 10.58 -32.59 -10.98
C ILE A 195 11.12 -32.19 -12.36
N PHE A 196 12.11 -31.31 -12.42
CA PHE A 196 12.66 -30.84 -13.69
C PHE A 196 13.58 -31.87 -14.37
N ARG A 197 14.38 -32.64 -13.60
CA ARG A 197 15.23 -33.71 -14.17
C ARG A 197 14.40 -34.83 -14.80
N GLU A 198 13.32 -35.26 -14.15
CA GLU A 198 12.46 -36.31 -14.70
C GLU A 198 11.73 -35.86 -15.98
N VAL A 199 11.36 -34.58 -16.07
CA VAL A 199 10.78 -34.00 -17.30
C VAL A 199 11.81 -33.93 -18.44
N LEU A 200 13.07 -33.58 -18.12
CA LEU A 200 14.15 -33.53 -19.10
C LEU A 200 14.64 -34.92 -19.56
N ASP A 201 14.79 -35.88 -18.65
CA ASP A 201 15.32 -37.22 -18.95
C ASP A 201 14.40 -38.02 -19.89
N GLU A 202 13.11 -37.71 -19.90
CA GLU A 202 12.10 -38.35 -20.75
C GLU A 202 11.87 -37.60 -22.07
N ASP A 203 12.38 -36.36 -22.22
CA ASP A 203 12.30 -35.62 -23.49
C ASP A 203 13.44 -36.05 -24.44
N PRO A 204 13.12 -36.72 -25.56
CA PRO A 204 14.10 -37.17 -26.53
C PRO A 204 14.93 -36.07 -27.22
N SER A 205 14.54 -34.81 -27.05
CA SER A 205 15.17 -33.62 -27.61
C SER A 205 15.92 -32.77 -26.57
N ALA A 206 15.81 -33.10 -25.29
CA ALA A 206 16.48 -32.36 -24.20
C ALA A 206 17.92 -32.83 -23.97
N THR A 207 18.82 -31.88 -23.73
CA THR A 207 20.12 -32.12 -23.11
C THR A 207 20.21 -31.35 -21.79
N MET A 208 21.05 -31.84 -20.86
CA MET A 208 21.31 -31.12 -19.59
C MET A 208 21.91 -29.71 -19.82
N GLU A 209 22.50 -29.47 -21.00
CA GLU A 209 23.02 -28.16 -21.44
C GLU A 209 21.91 -27.14 -21.75
N ASP A 210 20.67 -27.60 -21.97
CA ASP A 210 19.51 -26.73 -22.18
C ASP A 210 18.94 -26.16 -20.86
N TYR A 211 19.44 -26.62 -19.71
CA TYR A 211 19.08 -26.12 -18.39
C TYR A 211 19.98 -24.95 -18.01
N ASN A 212 19.37 -23.77 -17.82
CA ASN A 212 20.04 -22.64 -17.20
C ASN A 212 19.78 -22.69 -15.68
N PRO A 213 20.79 -22.97 -14.82
CA PRO A 213 20.61 -23.02 -13.37
C PRO A 213 20.27 -21.66 -12.75
N TYR A 214 20.36 -20.57 -13.52
CA TYR A 214 20.05 -19.21 -13.10
C TYR A 214 18.66 -18.72 -13.55
N ILE A 215 17.93 -19.47 -14.37
CA ILE A 215 16.57 -19.13 -14.82
C ILE A 215 15.63 -20.28 -14.41
N ASP A 216 15.09 -20.17 -13.21
CA ASP A 216 14.19 -21.17 -12.63
C ASP A 216 12.86 -21.22 -13.40
N PHE A 217 12.30 -22.42 -13.56
CA PHE A 217 11.03 -22.67 -14.26
C PHE A 217 9.79 -22.15 -13.49
N MET A 218 9.95 -21.86 -12.20
CA MET A 218 8.91 -21.35 -11.31
C MET A 218 9.36 -20.01 -10.73
N GLY A 219 8.44 -19.04 -10.73
CA GLY A 219 8.58 -17.77 -10.03
C GLY A 219 7.55 -17.64 -8.92
N CYS A 220 7.84 -16.74 -7.98
CA CYS A 220 6.96 -16.33 -6.90
C CYS A 220 7.02 -14.81 -6.76
N CYS A 221 5.87 -14.17 -6.59
CA CYS A 221 5.77 -12.76 -6.23
C CYS A 221 4.54 -12.53 -5.36
N TYR A 222 4.69 -11.81 -4.24
CA TYR A 222 3.66 -11.67 -3.20
C TYR A 222 3.05 -13.02 -2.78
N ASN A 223 3.90 -14.05 -2.65
CA ASN A 223 3.51 -15.44 -2.37
C ASN A 223 2.54 -16.08 -3.38
N GLN A 224 2.47 -15.57 -4.62
CA GLN A 224 1.69 -16.15 -5.72
C GLN A 224 2.63 -16.83 -6.73
N LEU A 225 2.24 -17.98 -7.27
CA LEU A 225 3.08 -18.82 -8.12
C LEU A 225 2.92 -18.50 -9.62
N PHE A 226 4.05 -18.51 -10.34
CA PHE A 226 4.14 -18.24 -11.77
C PHE A 226 5.02 -19.28 -12.50
N PHE A 227 4.74 -19.57 -13.75
CA PHE A 227 5.68 -20.23 -14.66
C PHE A 227 6.60 -19.20 -15.29
N ASN A 228 7.89 -19.46 -15.32
CA ASN A 228 8.84 -18.67 -16.10
C ASN A 228 8.83 -19.20 -17.55
N LEU A 229 8.15 -18.49 -18.46
CA LEU A 229 8.08 -18.82 -19.88
C LEU A 229 9.39 -18.54 -20.62
N THR A 230 10.28 -17.75 -20.02
CA THR A 230 11.61 -17.46 -20.57
C THR A 230 12.52 -18.68 -20.51
N ASN A 231 12.24 -19.66 -19.64
CA ASN A 231 12.99 -20.92 -19.62
C ASN A 231 12.93 -21.65 -20.99
N TYR A 232 14.08 -22.18 -21.45
CA TYR A 232 14.26 -22.76 -22.79
C TYR A 232 13.32 -23.93 -23.12
N SER A 233 12.83 -24.63 -22.09
CA SER A 233 11.84 -25.71 -22.24
C SER A 233 10.53 -25.23 -22.87
N PHE A 234 10.11 -23.98 -22.63
CA PHE A 234 8.86 -23.44 -23.17
C PHE A 234 8.93 -23.03 -24.65
N ALA A 235 10.09 -22.57 -25.12
CA ALA A 235 10.29 -22.24 -26.53
C ALA A 235 10.04 -23.44 -27.48
N ARG A 236 10.08 -24.67 -26.95
CA ARG A 236 9.83 -25.93 -27.68
C ARG A 236 8.36 -26.19 -28.00
N PHE A 237 7.43 -25.70 -27.17
CA PHE A 237 6.00 -25.80 -27.48
C PHE A 237 5.63 -25.04 -28.76
N TYR A 238 6.49 -24.11 -29.17
CA TYR A 238 6.32 -23.25 -30.33
C TYR A 238 7.22 -23.66 -31.51
N ASP A 239 7.45 -24.97 -31.67
CA ASP A 239 8.47 -25.52 -32.58
C ASP A 239 8.30 -25.07 -34.05
N TYR A 240 7.11 -24.63 -34.45
CA TYR A 240 6.86 -24.00 -35.75
C TYR A 240 5.67 -23.03 -35.64
N PRO A 241 5.88 -21.69 -35.69
CA PRO A 241 4.83 -20.67 -35.61
C PRO A 241 3.69 -20.82 -36.64
N GLU A 242 3.96 -21.54 -37.73
CA GLU A 242 3.03 -21.80 -38.83
C GLU A 242 2.46 -23.23 -38.80
N SER A 243 2.90 -24.07 -37.85
CA SER A 243 2.38 -25.44 -37.73
C SER A 243 1.16 -25.48 -36.81
N LYS A 244 0.15 -26.23 -37.24
CA LYS A 244 -1.03 -26.55 -36.41
C LYS A 244 -0.66 -27.25 -35.10
N SER A 245 0.46 -27.99 -35.07
CA SER A 245 0.94 -28.66 -33.86
C SER A 245 1.33 -27.67 -32.76
N ALA A 246 2.04 -26.59 -33.09
CA ALA A 246 2.45 -25.57 -32.12
C ALA A 246 1.26 -24.78 -31.59
N GLU A 247 0.32 -24.44 -32.48
CA GLU A 247 -0.95 -23.80 -32.12
C GLU A 247 -1.72 -24.63 -31.08
N TYR A 248 -1.77 -25.96 -31.26
CA TYR A 248 -2.41 -26.86 -30.29
C TYR A 248 -1.64 -27.02 -28.98
N SER A 249 -0.32 -26.95 -28.99
CA SER A 249 0.50 -26.96 -27.76
C SER A 249 0.30 -25.69 -26.93
N VAL A 250 0.18 -24.53 -27.58
CA VAL A 250 -0.18 -23.27 -26.91
C VAL A 250 -1.58 -23.35 -26.32
N LEU A 251 -2.55 -23.81 -27.11
CA LEU A 251 -3.93 -24.03 -26.64
C LEU A 251 -3.99 -25.03 -25.48
N ALA A 252 -3.09 -26.02 -25.44
CA ALA A 252 -2.96 -26.97 -24.35
C ALA A 252 -2.60 -26.32 -23.02
N PHE A 253 -1.65 -25.38 -23.09
CA PHE A 253 -1.03 -24.81 -21.91
C PHE A 253 -1.82 -23.61 -21.38
N PHE A 254 -2.27 -22.74 -22.28
CA PHE A 254 -3.03 -21.54 -21.92
C PHE A 254 -4.55 -21.79 -21.91
N GLY A 255 -5.03 -22.85 -22.58
CA GLY A 255 -6.46 -23.11 -22.74
C GLY A 255 -7.16 -22.20 -23.77
N HIS A 256 -6.43 -21.22 -24.32
CA HIS A 256 -6.78 -20.33 -25.43
C HIS A 256 -5.53 -20.06 -26.30
N HIS A 257 -5.72 -19.35 -27.42
CA HIS A 257 -4.61 -18.88 -28.24
C HIS A 257 -3.91 -17.70 -27.57
N ILE A 258 -2.57 -17.69 -27.56
CA ILE A 258 -1.81 -16.49 -27.17
C ILE A 258 -1.75 -15.53 -28.35
N THR A 259 -2.19 -14.30 -28.13
CA THR A 259 -2.06 -13.21 -29.11
C THR A 259 -0.95 -12.22 -28.75
N ASP A 260 -0.32 -12.38 -27.58
CA ASP A 260 0.75 -11.51 -27.10
C ASP A 260 2.00 -11.61 -28.01
N LYS A 261 2.31 -10.53 -28.72
CA LYS A 261 3.37 -10.51 -29.73
C LYS A 261 4.76 -10.72 -29.14
N ASP A 262 5.00 -10.28 -27.91
CA ASP A 262 6.33 -10.35 -27.30
C ASP A 262 6.62 -11.78 -26.84
N VAL A 263 5.62 -12.48 -26.30
CA VAL A 263 5.74 -13.92 -26.00
C VAL A 263 6.04 -14.71 -27.27
N LEU A 264 5.28 -14.45 -28.35
CA LEU A 264 5.49 -15.10 -29.64
C LEU A 264 6.87 -14.79 -30.24
N GLN A 265 7.35 -13.55 -30.07
CA GLN A 265 8.66 -13.11 -30.54
C GLN A 265 9.79 -13.76 -29.72
N MET A 266 9.68 -13.78 -28.38
CA MET A 266 10.63 -14.46 -27.50
C MET A 266 10.77 -15.94 -27.86
N PHE A 267 9.66 -16.65 -28.09
CA PHE A 267 9.71 -18.05 -28.51
C PHE A 267 10.45 -18.22 -29.85
N ARG A 268 10.25 -17.33 -30.82
CA ARG A 268 10.98 -17.35 -32.10
C ARG A 268 12.48 -17.10 -31.93
N GLU A 269 12.87 -16.16 -31.09
CA GLU A 269 14.28 -15.80 -30.85
C GLU A 269 15.02 -16.88 -30.07
N ARG A 270 14.39 -17.46 -29.05
CA ARG A 270 15.01 -18.52 -28.23
C ARG A 270 15.11 -19.85 -28.95
N ARG A 271 14.27 -20.10 -29.95
CA ARG A 271 14.30 -21.30 -30.80
C ARG A 271 15.68 -21.58 -31.40
N GLN A 272 16.46 -20.56 -31.77
CA GLN A 272 17.77 -20.76 -32.39
C GLN A 272 18.78 -21.49 -31.47
N TYR A 273 18.49 -21.55 -30.18
CA TYR A 273 19.30 -22.20 -29.16
C TYR A 273 18.78 -23.60 -28.77
N VAL A 274 17.68 -24.08 -29.37
CA VAL A 274 17.10 -25.40 -29.09
C VAL A 274 17.48 -26.41 -30.17
N ASN A 275 17.88 -27.61 -29.76
CA ASN A 275 18.18 -28.72 -30.68
C ASN A 275 16.92 -29.24 -31.38
N LYS A 276 17.03 -29.57 -32.67
CA LYS A 276 15.93 -30.19 -33.41
C LYS A 276 15.61 -31.59 -32.83
N PRO A 277 14.33 -31.90 -32.56
CA PRO A 277 13.94 -33.20 -32.06
C PRO A 277 14.29 -34.32 -33.06
N LYS A 278 14.91 -35.40 -32.58
CA LYS A 278 15.22 -36.58 -33.41
C LYS A 278 13.93 -37.39 -33.64
N LEU A 279 13.66 -37.75 -34.89
CA LEU A 279 12.41 -38.41 -35.30
C LEU A 279 12.08 -39.68 -34.48
N TRP A 280 13.03 -40.61 -34.34
CA TRP A 280 12.80 -41.90 -33.68
C TRP A 280 12.55 -41.77 -32.16
N PRO A 281 13.41 -41.06 -31.40
CA PRO A 281 13.14 -40.75 -30.00
C PRO A 281 11.79 -40.01 -29.79
N THR A 282 11.45 -39.06 -30.66
CA THR A 282 10.17 -38.32 -30.63
C THR A 282 8.96 -39.25 -30.84
N LEU A 283 9.02 -40.13 -31.85
CA LEU A 283 7.96 -41.11 -32.11
C LEU A 283 7.80 -42.10 -30.96
N LYS A 284 8.91 -42.53 -30.34
CA LYS A 284 8.89 -43.42 -29.16
C LYS A 284 8.24 -42.73 -27.95
N TYR A 285 8.58 -41.47 -27.70
CA TYR A 285 8.00 -40.65 -26.62
C TYR A 285 6.48 -40.53 -26.78
N TYR A 286 6.02 -40.09 -27.95
CA TYR A 286 4.58 -40.00 -28.21
C TYR A 286 3.90 -41.38 -28.17
N ALA A 287 4.51 -42.42 -28.72
CA ALA A 287 3.98 -43.78 -28.63
C ALA A 287 3.85 -44.24 -27.17
N ASN A 288 4.77 -43.87 -26.28
CA ASN A 288 4.69 -44.18 -24.86
C ASN A 288 3.53 -43.45 -24.16
N ILE A 289 3.37 -42.15 -24.41
CA ILE A 289 2.21 -41.37 -23.93
C ILE A 289 0.90 -42.00 -24.42
N PHE A 290 0.85 -42.43 -25.69
CA PHE A 290 -0.35 -42.97 -26.32
C PHE A 290 -0.69 -44.41 -25.89
N LEU A 291 0.30 -45.29 -25.71
CA LEU A 291 0.10 -46.72 -25.49
C LEU A 291 0.19 -47.11 -24.01
N PHE A 292 1.06 -46.47 -23.24
CA PHE A 292 1.41 -46.91 -21.88
C PHE A 292 1.04 -45.92 -20.77
N GLY A 293 0.86 -44.62 -21.07
CA GLY A 293 0.56 -43.60 -20.06
C GLY A 293 -0.66 -43.90 -19.19
N ARG A 294 -1.70 -44.53 -19.74
CA ARG A 294 -2.86 -45.01 -18.95
C ARG A 294 -2.44 -46.11 -17.98
N LYS A 295 -1.75 -47.14 -18.47
CA LYS A 295 -1.39 -48.32 -17.66
C LYS A 295 -0.48 -47.92 -16.52
N THR A 296 0.57 -47.14 -16.79
CA THR A 296 1.51 -46.66 -15.78
C THR A 296 0.82 -45.84 -14.68
N MET A 297 -0.13 -44.99 -15.07
CA MET A 297 -0.91 -44.19 -14.13
C MET A 297 -1.80 -45.05 -13.23
N PHE A 298 -2.57 -46.00 -13.81
CA PHE A 298 -3.43 -46.88 -13.02
C PHE A 298 -2.62 -47.87 -12.15
N ASP A 299 -1.50 -48.40 -12.64
CA ASP A 299 -0.57 -49.21 -11.84
C ASP A 299 -0.01 -48.40 -10.65
N THR A 300 0.27 -47.11 -10.86
CA THR A 300 0.71 -46.18 -9.80
C THR A 300 -0.42 -45.91 -8.80
N ILE A 301 -1.62 -45.64 -9.30
CA ILE A 301 -2.84 -45.45 -8.49
C ILE A 301 -3.10 -46.70 -7.65
N ASP A 302 -3.14 -47.89 -8.22
CA ASP A 302 -3.43 -49.13 -7.50
C ASP A 302 -2.35 -49.49 -6.48
N LYS A 303 -1.09 -49.13 -6.76
CA LYS A 303 0.03 -49.33 -5.81
C LYS A 303 -0.06 -48.42 -4.58
N HIS A 304 -0.64 -47.22 -4.72
CA HIS A 304 -0.60 -46.18 -3.67
C HIS A 304 -1.99 -45.84 -3.07
N MET A 305 -3.08 -45.97 -3.83
CA MET A 305 -4.45 -45.79 -3.34
C MET A 305 -4.87 -46.92 -2.41
N GLY A 306 -5.52 -46.56 -1.30
CA GLY A 306 -6.12 -47.50 -0.33
C GLY A 306 -5.22 -47.93 0.83
N LYS A 307 -3.88 -47.82 0.73
CA LYS A 307 -2.94 -48.22 1.80
C LYS A 307 -2.04 -47.10 2.34
N TYR A 308 -2.04 -45.94 1.67
CA TYR A 308 -1.14 -44.85 2.01
C TYR A 308 -1.78 -43.90 3.02
N ASP A 309 -1.51 -44.12 4.31
CA ASP A 309 -1.79 -43.16 5.38
C ASP A 309 -0.48 -42.59 5.91
N MET A 310 -0.18 -41.37 5.47
CA MET A 310 1.02 -40.65 5.86
C MET A 310 1.07 -40.38 7.36
N ALA A 311 -0.03 -39.96 7.97
CA ALA A 311 -0.05 -39.68 9.40
C ALA A 311 0.19 -40.95 10.21
N ALA A 312 -0.42 -42.08 9.82
CA ALA A 312 -0.18 -43.36 10.49
C ALA A 312 1.28 -43.83 10.37
N LYS A 313 1.91 -43.67 9.18
CA LYS A 313 3.33 -43.96 8.99
C LYS A 313 4.21 -43.09 9.89
N LEU A 314 3.90 -41.79 9.99
CA LEU A 314 4.69 -40.86 10.77
C LEU A 314 4.58 -41.09 12.29
N ARG A 315 3.51 -41.73 12.77
CA ARG A 315 3.34 -42.09 14.18
C ARG A 315 4.39 -43.07 14.72
N GLN A 316 5.12 -43.76 13.85
CA GLN A 316 6.22 -44.63 14.28
C GLN A 316 7.45 -43.83 14.76
N TYR A 317 7.55 -42.56 14.37
CA TYR A 317 8.66 -41.69 14.73
C TYR A 317 8.37 -40.97 16.05
N SER A 318 9.39 -40.86 16.88
CA SER A 318 9.32 -40.14 18.15
C SER A 318 9.90 -38.73 17.98
N GLY A 319 9.02 -37.75 18.10
CA GLY A 319 9.36 -36.34 18.17
C GLY A 319 9.58 -35.63 16.84
N ALA A 320 9.51 -34.29 16.87
CA ALA A 320 9.30 -33.46 15.68
C ALA A 320 10.40 -33.63 14.62
N LYS A 321 11.66 -33.76 15.03
CA LYS A 321 12.80 -33.99 14.12
C LYS A 321 12.68 -35.27 13.30
N GLN A 322 12.32 -36.37 13.95
CA GLN A 322 12.19 -37.66 13.25
C GLN A 322 10.94 -37.67 12.37
N VAL A 323 9.85 -37.05 12.83
CA VAL A 323 8.62 -36.88 12.04
C VAL A 323 8.88 -36.03 10.79
N PHE A 324 9.62 -34.92 10.91
CA PHE A 324 10.01 -34.08 9.77
C PHE A 324 10.87 -34.85 8.77
N ALA A 325 11.92 -35.55 9.22
CA ALA A 325 12.75 -36.38 8.35
C ALA A 325 11.94 -37.50 7.67
N GLY A 326 11.03 -38.14 8.39
CA GLY A 326 10.11 -39.15 7.82
C GLY A 326 9.19 -38.57 6.75
N LEU A 327 8.66 -37.37 6.97
CA LEU A 327 7.81 -36.67 6.01
C LEU A 327 8.59 -36.30 4.74
N MET A 328 9.82 -35.79 4.87
CA MET A 328 10.69 -35.46 3.74
C MET A 328 11.16 -36.69 2.97
N ASN A 329 11.26 -37.87 3.59
CA ASN A 329 11.60 -39.12 2.89
C ASN A 329 10.45 -39.68 2.04
N GLU A 330 9.23 -39.58 2.55
CA GLU A 330 8.03 -40.02 1.83
C GLU A 330 7.64 -39.08 0.68
N TYR A 331 8.26 -37.91 0.64
CA TYR A 331 8.04 -36.88 -0.35
C TYR A 331 8.35 -37.33 -1.79
N MET A 332 9.34 -38.20 -2.05
CA MET A 332 9.69 -38.64 -3.43
C MET A 332 8.51 -39.18 -4.27
N VAL A 333 7.41 -39.59 -3.62
CA VAL A 333 6.20 -40.06 -4.28
C VAL A 333 5.40 -38.90 -4.93
N THR A 334 5.55 -37.64 -4.51
CA THR A 334 4.90 -36.47 -5.14
C THR A 334 5.34 -36.28 -6.58
N ASP A 335 6.61 -36.49 -6.87
CA ASP A 335 7.21 -36.22 -8.18
C ASP A 335 6.59 -37.17 -9.22
N VAL A 336 6.42 -38.43 -8.83
CA VAL A 336 5.70 -39.45 -9.60
C VAL A 336 4.25 -39.03 -9.89
N MET A 337 3.58 -38.33 -8.96
CA MET A 337 2.21 -37.85 -9.17
C MET A 337 2.15 -36.69 -10.18
N PHE A 338 3.02 -35.69 -10.01
CA PHE A 338 3.12 -34.56 -10.94
C PHE A 338 3.44 -35.03 -12.36
N PHE A 339 4.35 -36.00 -12.48
CA PHE A 339 4.71 -36.60 -13.75
C PHE A 339 3.53 -37.33 -14.41
N ASN A 340 2.81 -38.17 -13.65
CA ASN A 340 1.63 -38.87 -14.16
C ASN A 340 0.53 -37.90 -14.60
N HIS A 341 0.28 -36.82 -13.84
CA HIS A 341 -0.70 -35.80 -14.23
C HIS A 341 -0.28 -35.03 -15.49
N SER A 342 1.01 -34.72 -15.61
CA SER A 342 1.58 -34.08 -16.81
C SER A 342 1.40 -34.96 -18.05
N TRP A 343 1.68 -36.26 -17.95
CA TRP A 343 1.46 -37.23 -19.03
C TRP A 343 -0.01 -37.37 -19.42
N ALA A 344 -0.90 -37.44 -18.43
CA ALA A 344 -2.34 -37.47 -18.66
C ALA A 344 -2.83 -36.23 -19.43
N SER A 345 -2.36 -35.06 -19.00
CA SER A 345 -2.71 -33.77 -19.58
C SER A 345 -2.21 -33.64 -21.02
N GLN A 346 -0.93 -33.93 -21.28
CA GLN A 346 -0.37 -33.94 -22.63
C GLN A 346 -1.10 -34.95 -23.54
N GLY A 347 -1.34 -36.16 -23.04
CA GLY A 347 -2.08 -37.19 -23.76
C GLY A 347 -3.52 -36.77 -24.12
N SER A 348 -4.22 -36.06 -23.22
CA SER A 348 -5.55 -35.50 -23.49
C SER A 348 -5.50 -34.40 -24.53
N THR A 349 -4.56 -33.47 -24.41
CA THR A 349 -4.35 -32.36 -25.35
C THR A 349 -4.18 -32.85 -26.77
N ILE A 350 -3.26 -33.79 -27.00
CA ILE A 350 -2.95 -34.21 -28.37
C ILE A 350 -4.16 -34.87 -29.03
N LYS A 351 -4.93 -35.67 -28.28
CA LYS A 351 -6.17 -36.29 -28.76
C LYS A 351 -7.22 -35.24 -29.14
N ASN A 352 -7.34 -34.19 -28.33
CA ASN A 352 -8.25 -33.07 -28.58
C ASN A 352 -7.80 -32.23 -29.80
N GLY A 353 -6.49 -32.01 -29.95
CA GLY A 353 -5.92 -31.37 -31.14
C GLY A 353 -6.21 -32.13 -32.42
N ILE A 354 -6.17 -33.47 -32.39
CA ILE A 354 -6.55 -34.32 -33.54
C ILE A 354 -8.04 -34.15 -33.90
N LEU A 355 -8.94 -34.15 -32.90
CA LEU A 355 -10.37 -33.89 -33.15
C LEU A 355 -10.60 -32.53 -33.82
N ARG A 356 -9.97 -31.50 -33.28
CA ARG A 356 -10.04 -30.13 -33.81
C ARG A 356 -9.50 -30.07 -35.25
N TYR A 357 -8.37 -30.70 -35.52
CA TYR A 357 -7.78 -30.78 -36.86
C TYR A 357 -8.70 -31.48 -37.88
N ILE A 358 -9.39 -32.55 -37.49
CA ILE A 358 -10.35 -33.25 -38.37
C ILE A 358 -11.51 -32.33 -38.76
N LEU A 359 -12.04 -31.55 -37.83
CA LEU A 359 -13.14 -30.60 -38.09
C LEU A 359 -12.67 -29.39 -38.91
N GLU A 360 -11.47 -28.88 -38.64
CA GLU A 360 -10.91 -27.72 -39.34
C GLU A 360 -10.56 -28.06 -40.81
N THR A 361 -10.01 -29.25 -41.06
CA THR A 361 -9.71 -29.70 -42.43
C THR A 361 -10.93 -30.23 -43.18
N ALA A 362 -12.09 -30.36 -42.52
CA ALA A 362 -13.37 -30.73 -43.14
C ALA A 362 -13.97 -29.60 -43.96
N GLN A 363 -13.84 -28.37 -43.50
CA GLN A 363 -14.36 -27.20 -44.16
C GLN A 363 -13.41 -26.05 -43.93
N LYS A 364 -12.91 -25.43 -45.00
CA LYS A 364 -12.10 -24.22 -44.89
C LYS A 364 -12.92 -23.12 -44.23
N ASP A 365 -12.34 -22.43 -43.24
CA ASP A 365 -12.98 -21.37 -42.46
C ASP A 365 -14.30 -21.83 -41.80
N ASN A 366 -14.29 -23.04 -41.21
CA ASN A 366 -15.45 -23.67 -40.60
C ASN A 366 -16.09 -22.81 -39.48
N PRO A 367 -17.28 -22.22 -39.70
CA PRO A 367 -17.93 -21.36 -38.70
C PRO A 367 -18.49 -22.14 -37.51
N ASN A 368 -18.59 -23.47 -37.62
CA ASN A 368 -19.11 -24.34 -36.57
C ASN A 368 -18.01 -25.06 -35.77
N LEU A 369 -16.72 -24.79 -36.05
CA LEU A 369 -15.60 -25.54 -35.47
C LEU A 369 -15.68 -25.64 -33.94
N GLU A 370 -15.82 -24.52 -33.25
CA GLU A 370 -15.87 -24.49 -31.78
C GLU A 370 -17.16 -25.11 -31.23
N ILE A 371 -18.29 -24.96 -31.93
CA ILE A 371 -19.60 -25.51 -31.53
C ILE A 371 -19.55 -27.04 -31.57
N ASP A 372 -19.10 -27.59 -32.69
CA ASP A 372 -19.01 -29.02 -32.91
C ASP A 372 -17.91 -29.65 -32.05
N PHE A 373 -16.77 -28.97 -31.88
CA PHE A 373 -15.70 -29.41 -30.98
C PHE A 373 -16.16 -29.50 -29.53
N ASN A 374 -16.82 -28.45 -29.00
CA ASN A 374 -17.35 -28.44 -27.64
C ASN A 374 -18.42 -29.53 -27.42
N SER A 375 -19.28 -29.79 -28.41
CA SER A 375 -20.27 -30.87 -28.36
C SER A 375 -19.59 -32.25 -28.25
N MET A 376 -18.50 -32.47 -29.00
CA MET A 376 -17.72 -33.71 -28.96
C MET A 376 -17.11 -34.01 -27.59
N ILE A 377 -16.46 -33.01 -26.98
CA ILE A 377 -15.79 -33.18 -25.67
C ILE A 377 -16.74 -33.05 -24.47
N SER A 378 -18.05 -32.85 -24.70
CA SER A 378 -19.09 -32.98 -23.66
C SER A 378 -19.47 -34.46 -23.45
N SER A 379 -20.15 -34.78 -22.34
CA SER A 379 -20.63 -36.13 -22.05
C SER A 379 -19.48 -37.14 -21.98
N CYS A 380 -18.40 -36.75 -21.30
CA CYS A 380 -17.27 -37.63 -21.04
C CYS A 380 -17.59 -38.55 -19.86
N ASP A 381 -17.43 -39.86 -20.05
CA ASP A 381 -17.44 -40.82 -18.94
C ASP A 381 -16.20 -40.59 -18.05
N GLU A 382 -16.29 -40.91 -16.75
CA GLU A 382 -15.17 -40.86 -15.78
C GLU A 382 -14.66 -39.45 -15.38
N VAL A 383 -15.49 -38.40 -15.48
CA VAL A 383 -15.18 -37.06 -14.94
C VAL A 383 -15.52 -36.99 -13.45
N ILE A 384 -14.55 -37.32 -12.58
CA ILE A 384 -14.71 -37.34 -11.11
C ILE A 384 -15.28 -36.02 -10.57
N SER A 385 -14.86 -34.89 -11.14
CA SER A 385 -15.29 -33.55 -10.71
C SER A 385 -16.79 -33.31 -10.95
N ALA A 386 -17.37 -33.89 -12.01
CA ALA A 386 -18.80 -33.80 -12.32
C ALA A 386 -19.66 -34.76 -11.47
N GLU A 387 -19.03 -35.68 -10.73
CA GLU A 387 -19.71 -36.60 -9.81
C GLU A 387 -20.14 -35.90 -8.51
N VAL A 388 -19.36 -34.93 -8.03
CA VAL A 388 -19.64 -34.19 -6.78
C VAL A 388 -21.05 -33.61 -6.77
N PRO A 389 -21.46 -32.80 -7.76
CA PRO A 389 -22.79 -32.19 -7.70
C PRO A 389 -23.92 -33.19 -8.03
N ASN A 390 -23.62 -34.32 -8.70
CA ASN A 390 -24.59 -35.42 -8.87
C ASN A 390 -24.88 -36.11 -7.53
N ARG A 391 -23.84 -36.44 -6.76
CA ARG A 391 -23.99 -37.05 -5.42
C ARG A 391 -24.70 -36.13 -4.44
N LEU A 392 -24.39 -34.84 -4.46
CA LEU A 392 -25.11 -33.85 -3.63
C LEU A 392 -26.60 -33.78 -4.00
N ARG A 393 -26.95 -33.92 -5.29
CA ARG A 393 -28.35 -34.04 -5.72
C ARG A 393 -29.01 -35.32 -5.25
N GLU A 394 -28.32 -36.46 -5.25
CA GLU A 394 -28.84 -37.73 -4.73
C GLU A 394 -29.13 -37.62 -3.23
N ILE A 395 -28.21 -37.02 -2.47
CA ILE A 395 -28.41 -36.74 -1.04
C ILE A 395 -29.62 -35.83 -0.84
N ALA A 396 -29.72 -34.74 -1.61
CA ALA A 396 -30.87 -33.83 -1.57
C ALA A 396 -32.20 -34.54 -1.87
N LYS A 397 -32.24 -35.44 -2.86
CA LYS A 397 -33.43 -36.26 -3.15
C LYS A 397 -33.82 -37.13 -1.96
N ALA A 398 -32.86 -37.84 -1.37
CA ALA A 398 -33.10 -38.75 -0.26
C ALA A 398 -33.62 -38.02 0.99
N ILE A 399 -33.28 -36.74 1.18
CA ILE A 399 -33.71 -35.94 2.33
C ILE A 399 -34.91 -35.02 2.04
N ARG A 400 -35.42 -35.02 0.80
CA ARG A 400 -36.44 -34.06 0.33
C ARG A 400 -37.68 -34.01 1.20
N ASP A 401 -38.15 -35.18 1.62
CA ASP A 401 -39.42 -35.34 2.33
C ASP A 401 -39.22 -35.31 3.87
N LYS A 402 -38.00 -35.03 4.34
CA LYS A 402 -37.68 -34.94 5.77
C LYS A 402 -38.08 -33.58 6.32
N GLU A 403 -39.16 -33.58 7.08
CA GLU A 403 -39.74 -32.37 7.68
C GLU A 403 -38.74 -31.64 8.58
N GLY A 404 -38.66 -30.32 8.47
CA GLY A 404 -37.79 -29.48 9.31
C GLY A 404 -36.34 -29.34 8.86
N PHE A 405 -35.82 -30.16 7.92
CA PHE A 405 -34.40 -30.13 7.55
C PHE A 405 -33.96 -28.77 7.00
N ARG A 406 -34.82 -28.12 6.19
CA ARG A 406 -34.55 -26.81 5.59
C ARG A 406 -34.46 -25.70 6.64
N GLN A 407 -35.15 -25.86 7.77
CA GLN A 407 -35.23 -24.88 8.85
C GLN A 407 -34.12 -25.06 9.91
N LEU A 408 -33.35 -26.15 9.87
CA LEU A 408 -32.22 -26.35 10.76
C LEU A 408 -31.09 -25.35 10.45
N SER A 409 -30.29 -24.99 11.46
CA SER A 409 -28.99 -24.35 11.20
C SER A 409 -28.07 -25.30 10.44
N ASP A 410 -27.01 -24.79 9.81
CA ASP A 410 -26.11 -25.61 9.01
C ASP A 410 -25.37 -26.64 9.85
N GLU A 411 -25.00 -26.29 11.08
CA GLU A 411 -24.34 -27.17 12.05
C GLU A 411 -25.27 -28.30 12.49
N LYS A 412 -26.55 -28.00 12.74
CA LYS A 412 -27.54 -29.02 13.13
C LYS A 412 -27.90 -29.95 11.97
N ALA A 413 -27.99 -29.42 10.76
CA ALA A 413 -28.22 -30.20 9.55
C ALA A 413 -27.03 -31.14 9.28
N LEU A 414 -25.80 -30.64 9.46
CA LEU A 414 -24.58 -31.44 9.40
C LEU A 414 -24.57 -32.55 10.43
N GLU A 415 -24.82 -32.22 11.70
CA GLU A 415 -24.84 -33.18 12.80
C GLU A 415 -25.86 -34.29 12.53
N MET A 416 -27.04 -33.94 12.02
CA MET A 416 -28.07 -34.90 11.66
C MET A 416 -27.61 -35.85 10.55
N LEU A 417 -27.01 -35.34 9.48
CA LEU A 417 -26.51 -36.17 8.38
C LEU A 417 -25.33 -37.04 8.81
N GLN A 418 -24.44 -36.55 9.67
CA GLN A 418 -23.28 -37.31 10.16
C GLN A 418 -23.66 -38.39 11.17
N LYS A 419 -24.61 -38.12 12.08
CA LYS A 419 -25.01 -39.10 13.12
C LYS A 419 -26.12 -40.04 12.66
N GLY A 420 -26.94 -39.64 11.69
CA GLY A 420 -28.04 -40.43 11.18
C GLY A 420 -27.62 -41.74 10.51
N THR A 421 -28.59 -42.63 10.36
CA THR A 421 -28.43 -43.95 9.74
C THR A 421 -29.37 -44.15 8.54
N ASP A 422 -30.16 -43.13 8.19
CA ASP A 422 -31.04 -43.15 7.02
C ASP A 422 -30.25 -43.08 5.71
N GLU A 423 -30.95 -43.29 4.58
CA GLU A 423 -30.34 -43.31 3.25
C GLU A 423 -29.56 -42.02 2.95
N ALA A 424 -30.11 -40.85 3.28
CA ALA A 424 -29.45 -39.57 3.09
C ALA A 424 -28.14 -39.45 3.90
N SER A 425 -28.14 -39.89 5.17
CA SER A 425 -26.94 -39.95 5.99
C SER A 425 -25.89 -40.92 5.45
N GLN A 426 -26.29 -42.07 4.93
CA GLN A 426 -25.37 -43.03 4.31
C GLN A 426 -24.72 -42.45 3.06
N LEU A 427 -25.52 -41.88 2.15
CA LEU A 427 -25.03 -41.21 0.94
C LEU A 427 -24.09 -40.05 1.27
N PHE A 428 -24.38 -39.26 2.33
CA PHE A 428 -23.50 -38.18 2.76
C PHE A 428 -22.17 -38.67 3.34
N LYS A 429 -22.16 -39.77 4.10
CA LYS A 429 -20.94 -40.40 4.61
C LYS A 429 -20.08 -40.96 3.48
N GLU A 430 -20.70 -41.63 2.51
CA GLU A 430 -20.01 -42.12 1.30
C GLU A 430 -19.43 -40.96 0.48
N PHE A 431 -20.20 -39.87 0.33
CA PHE A 431 -19.72 -38.66 -0.32
C PHE A 431 -18.45 -38.12 0.34
N LEU A 432 -18.42 -37.99 1.67
CA LEU A 432 -17.22 -37.53 2.39
C LEU A 432 -16.06 -38.52 2.30
N GLN A 433 -16.31 -39.83 2.25
CA GLN A 433 -15.25 -40.81 2.06
C GLN A 433 -14.58 -40.69 0.69
N ILE A 434 -15.37 -40.48 -0.36
CA ILE A 434 -14.88 -40.42 -1.74
C ILE A 434 -14.32 -39.03 -2.06
N HIS A 435 -15.04 -37.95 -1.73
CA HIS A 435 -14.72 -36.59 -2.15
C HIS A 435 -14.31 -35.65 -1.00
N GLY A 436 -14.35 -36.10 0.26
CA GLY A 436 -14.08 -35.24 1.41
C GLY A 436 -12.65 -34.67 1.45
N HIS A 437 -11.69 -35.29 0.76
CA HIS A 437 -10.32 -34.80 0.64
C HIS A 437 -10.18 -33.50 -0.17
N ARG A 438 -11.22 -33.12 -0.92
CA ARG A 438 -11.28 -31.92 -1.77
C ARG A 438 -11.72 -30.69 -0.97
N GLY A 439 -11.59 -29.51 -1.54
CA GLY A 439 -12.04 -28.26 -0.91
C GLY A 439 -11.60 -27.01 -1.67
N TYR A 440 -11.80 -25.85 -1.05
CA TYR A 440 -11.27 -24.58 -1.54
C TYR A 440 -9.75 -24.53 -1.40
N LYS A 441 -9.04 -24.02 -2.41
CA LYS A 441 -7.56 -23.97 -2.45
C LYS A 441 -6.95 -25.34 -2.08
N GLU A 442 -7.47 -26.40 -2.69
CA GLU A 442 -7.19 -27.79 -2.28
C GLU A 442 -5.72 -28.22 -2.38
N MET A 443 -4.90 -27.47 -3.10
CA MET A 443 -3.46 -27.69 -3.19
C MET A 443 -2.68 -27.08 -2.03
N ASP A 444 -3.20 -26.04 -1.36
CA ASP A 444 -2.56 -25.46 -0.17
C ASP A 444 -2.92 -26.29 1.09
N PRO A 445 -1.94 -26.81 1.84
CA PRO A 445 -2.20 -27.62 3.04
C PRO A 445 -2.82 -26.82 4.20
N TYR A 446 -2.74 -25.49 4.20
CA TYR A 446 -3.37 -24.62 5.21
C TYR A 446 -4.90 -24.72 5.18
N HIS A 447 -5.49 -24.73 3.98
CA HIS A 447 -6.94 -24.71 3.80
C HIS A 447 -7.59 -26.04 4.20
N LYS A 448 -8.82 -25.94 4.72
CA LYS A 448 -9.57 -27.10 5.25
C LYS A 448 -10.33 -27.81 4.12
N PRO A 449 -10.12 -29.12 3.92
CA PRO A 449 -10.92 -29.92 3.00
C PRO A 449 -12.35 -30.15 3.54
N TRP A 450 -13.27 -30.62 2.70
CA TRP A 450 -14.67 -30.87 3.07
C TRP A 450 -14.85 -31.93 4.15
N GLU A 451 -13.90 -32.87 4.32
CA GLU A 451 -13.92 -33.79 5.46
C GLU A 451 -13.76 -33.07 6.81
N ASP A 452 -13.02 -31.96 6.83
CA ASP A 452 -12.77 -31.15 8.03
C ASP A 452 -13.80 -30.01 8.15
N ASN A 453 -14.29 -29.48 7.03
CA ASN A 453 -15.32 -28.45 6.98
C ASN A 453 -16.38 -28.75 5.89
N PRO A 454 -17.38 -29.60 6.20
CA PRO A 454 -18.42 -30.00 5.25
C PRO A 454 -19.58 -29.01 5.10
N ILE A 455 -19.57 -27.87 5.81
CA ILE A 455 -20.66 -26.88 5.80
C ILE A 455 -21.04 -26.40 4.38
N PRO A 456 -20.10 -26.13 3.46
CA PRO A 456 -20.46 -25.76 2.08
C PRO A 456 -21.33 -26.80 1.37
N CYS A 457 -21.11 -28.09 1.63
CA CYS A 457 -21.91 -29.17 1.07
C CYS A 457 -23.34 -29.17 1.62
N ILE A 458 -23.51 -28.85 2.91
CA ILE A 458 -24.82 -28.73 3.56
C ILE A 458 -25.63 -27.58 3.00
N LYS A 459 -24.99 -26.42 2.84
CA LYS A 459 -25.61 -25.24 2.22
C LYS A 459 -26.09 -25.55 0.80
N ASN A 460 -25.28 -26.25 0.01
CA ASN A 460 -25.72 -26.69 -1.31
C ASN A 460 -26.93 -27.63 -1.27
N ILE A 461 -26.91 -28.66 -0.42
CA ILE A 461 -28.04 -29.60 -0.31
C ILE A 461 -29.34 -28.82 0.01
N LYS A 462 -29.27 -27.86 0.95
CA LYS A 462 -30.41 -26.97 1.26
C LYS A 462 -30.81 -26.09 0.08
N GLY A 463 -29.85 -25.56 -0.66
CA GLY A 463 -30.09 -24.77 -1.87
C GLY A 463 -30.80 -25.56 -2.96
N ILE A 464 -30.36 -26.79 -3.23
CA ILE A 464 -31.00 -27.70 -4.21
C ILE A 464 -32.45 -27.97 -3.82
N LEU A 465 -32.69 -28.26 -2.53
CA LEU A 465 -34.04 -28.49 -2.00
C LEU A 465 -34.94 -27.26 -2.16
N THR A 466 -34.37 -26.06 -2.03
CA THR A 466 -35.09 -24.79 -2.16
C THR A 466 -35.41 -24.47 -3.63
N GLY A 467 -34.53 -24.82 -4.57
CA GLY A 467 -34.72 -24.60 -6.00
C GLY A 467 -35.82 -25.45 -6.67
N GLY A 468 -36.27 -26.54 -6.04
CA GLY A 468 -37.38 -27.39 -6.52
C GLY A 468 -36.98 -28.48 -7.54
N ASP A 469 -37.98 -29.17 -8.11
CA ASP A 469 -37.79 -30.43 -8.87
C ASP A 469 -36.90 -30.32 -10.12
N ASN A 470 -36.76 -29.13 -10.71
CA ASN A 470 -35.86 -28.92 -11.86
C ASN A 470 -34.39 -29.09 -11.50
N PHE A 471 -34.00 -28.75 -10.27
CA PHE A 471 -32.64 -28.93 -9.77
C PHE A 471 -32.36 -30.36 -9.30
N LEU A 472 -33.39 -31.19 -9.17
CA LEU A 472 -33.27 -32.61 -8.84
C LEU A 472 -33.12 -33.50 -10.09
N LYS A 473 -33.36 -33.01 -11.31
CA LYS A 473 -33.24 -33.85 -12.51
C LYS A 473 -31.77 -34.19 -12.82
N PRO A 474 -31.41 -35.49 -12.96
CA PRO A 474 -30.10 -35.87 -13.48
C PRO A 474 -30.02 -35.53 -14.97
N LYS A 475 -28.83 -35.18 -15.46
CA LYS A 475 -28.63 -34.88 -16.87
C LYS A 475 -28.63 -36.17 -17.72
N VAL A 476 -29.09 -36.03 -18.97
CA VAL A 476 -28.99 -37.06 -20.01
C VAL A 476 -27.60 -36.98 -20.67
N ILE A 477 -26.79 -38.04 -20.52
CA ILE A 477 -25.47 -38.16 -21.16
C ILE A 477 -25.68 -38.58 -22.63
N LYS A 478 -25.18 -37.79 -23.59
CA LYS A 478 -25.31 -38.10 -25.02
C LYS A 478 -24.30 -39.15 -25.46
N THR A 479 -24.78 -40.14 -26.20
CA THR A 479 -23.94 -41.17 -26.82
C THR A 479 -23.05 -40.58 -27.92
N VAL A 480 -21.95 -41.26 -28.23
CA VAL A 480 -21.05 -40.89 -29.33
C VAL A 480 -21.80 -40.80 -30.67
N ASP A 481 -22.79 -41.68 -30.89
CA ASP A 481 -23.58 -41.70 -32.12
C ASP A 481 -24.48 -40.47 -32.25
N GLU A 482 -25.16 -40.08 -31.17
CA GLU A 482 -25.99 -38.86 -31.12
C GLU A 482 -25.16 -37.62 -31.41
N VAL A 483 -24.03 -37.45 -30.72
CA VAL A 483 -23.16 -36.28 -30.90
C VAL A 483 -22.61 -36.18 -32.32
N VAL A 484 -22.19 -37.31 -32.93
CA VAL A 484 -21.68 -37.31 -34.31
C VAL A 484 -22.78 -37.02 -35.33
N ASN A 485 -24.03 -37.39 -35.05
CA ASN A 485 -25.18 -37.11 -35.92
C ASN A 485 -25.61 -35.64 -35.87
N GLU A 486 -25.43 -34.98 -34.72
CA GLU A 486 -25.77 -33.57 -34.50
C GLU A 486 -24.71 -32.59 -35.03
N LEU A 487 -23.55 -33.07 -35.49
CA LEU A 487 -22.47 -32.22 -36.00
C LEU A 487 -22.93 -31.40 -37.21
N ARG A 488 -22.69 -30.09 -37.13
CA ARG A 488 -23.04 -29.11 -38.17
C ARG A 488 -22.00 -29.09 -39.30
N THR A 489 -20.77 -29.47 -39.00
CA THR A 489 -19.65 -29.55 -39.96
C THR A 489 -19.91 -30.68 -40.96
N PRO A 490 -19.88 -30.38 -42.28
CA PRO A 490 -20.03 -31.40 -43.30
C PRO A 490 -18.79 -32.30 -43.33
N LEU A 491 -18.97 -33.57 -42.98
CA LEU A 491 -17.90 -34.57 -42.97
C LEU A 491 -18.09 -35.59 -44.09
N SER A 492 -16.99 -35.98 -44.74
CA SER A 492 -17.00 -37.14 -45.64
C SER A 492 -17.36 -38.41 -44.86
N PHE A 493 -17.88 -39.43 -45.56
CA PHE A 493 -18.25 -40.70 -44.95
C PHE A 493 -17.13 -41.29 -44.08
N TRP A 494 -15.90 -41.31 -44.60
CA TRP A 494 -14.73 -41.85 -43.89
C TRP A 494 -14.32 -41.01 -42.68
N ARG A 495 -14.37 -39.67 -42.78
CA ARG A 495 -14.06 -38.79 -41.63
C ARG A 495 -15.09 -38.97 -40.53
N ARG A 496 -16.38 -39.01 -40.88
CA ARG A 496 -17.48 -39.25 -39.92
C ARG A 496 -17.38 -40.63 -39.27
N TYR A 497 -17.04 -41.67 -40.04
CA TYR A 497 -16.85 -43.02 -39.53
C TYR A 497 -15.67 -43.12 -38.54
N LEU A 498 -14.50 -42.58 -38.91
CA LEU A 498 -13.32 -42.58 -38.04
C LEU A 498 -13.52 -41.73 -36.78
N LEU A 499 -14.19 -40.59 -36.92
CA LEU A 499 -14.57 -39.76 -35.77
C LEU A 499 -15.41 -40.56 -34.78
N ARG A 500 -16.46 -41.23 -35.27
CA ARG A 500 -17.39 -42.04 -34.48
C ARG A 500 -16.74 -43.25 -33.82
N LYS A 501 -15.92 -44.01 -34.55
CA LYS A 501 -15.43 -45.32 -34.08
C LYS A 501 -14.06 -45.25 -33.39
N VAL A 502 -13.29 -44.19 -33.62
CA VAL A 502 -11.90 -44.11 -33.15
C VAL A 502 -11.65 -42.83 -32.36
N PHE A 503 -11.69 -41.67 -33.02
CA PHE A 503 -11.11 -40.46 -32.44
C PHE A 503 -11.93 -39.86 -31.30
N LEU A 504 -13.27 -39.84 -31.41
CA LEU A 504 -14.13 -39.27 -30.38
C LEU A 504 -14.13 -40.09 -29.07
N PRO A 505 -14.36 -41.43 -29.09
CA PRO A 505 -14.22 -42.24 -27.88
C PRO A 505 -12.82 -42.14 -27.25
N TRP A 506 -11.78 -42.03 -28.07
CA TRP A 506 -10.40 -41.96 -27.62
C TRP A 506 -10.09 -40.63 -26.92
N SER A 507 -10.56 -39.50 -27.46
CA SER A 507 -10.44 -38.18 -26.84
C SER A 507 -11.23 -38.08 -25.54
N ARG A 508 -12.50 -38.52 -25.49
CA ARG A 508 -13.30 -38.54 -24.25
C ARG A 508 -12.60 -39.30 -23.11
N LYS A 509 -12.04 -40.47 -23.41
CA LYS A 509 -11.21 -41.22 -22.46
C LYS A 509 -9.95 -40.47 -22.02
N GLY A 510 -9.34 -39.70 -22.92
CA GLY A 510 -8.20 -38.84 -22.59
C GLY A 510 -8.55 -37.77 -21.55
N VAL A 511 -9.70 -37.11 -21.71
CA VAL A 511 -10.23 -36.13 -20.76
C VAL A 511 -10.50 -36.79 -19.40
N GLY A 512 -11.17 -37.95 -19.39
CA GLY A 512 -11.40 -38.73 -18.17
C GLY A 512 -10.10 -39.06 -17.41
N TYR A 513 -9.07 -39.56 -18.09
CA TYR A 513 -7.78 -39.86 -17.42
C TYR A 513 -7.08 -38.63 -16.86
N ARG A 514 -7.18 -37.47 -17.54
CA ARG A 514 -6.65 -36.21 -17.02
C ARG A 514 -7.34 -35.84 -15.71
N GLU A 515 -8.68 -35.93 -15.66
CA GLU A 515 -9.46 -35.66 -14.44
C GLU A 515 -9.15 -36.65 -13.32
N VAL A 516 -9.05 -37.95 -13.62
CA VAL A 516 -8.67 -38.99 -12.64
C VAL A 516 -7.28 -38.72 -12.07
N SER A 517 -6.31 -38.40 -12.93
CA SER A 517 -4.94 -38.10 -12.48
C SER A 517 -4.88 -36.86 -11.57
N LYS A 518 -5.65 -35.79 -11.89
CA LYS A 518 -5.75 -34.59 -11.04
C LYS A 518 -6.39 -34.94 -9.71
N GLY A 519 -7.50 -35.68 -9.72
CA GLY A 519 -8.17 -36.13 -8.49
C GLY A 519 -7.25 -36.96 -7.59
N PHE A 520 -6.43 -37.82 -8.17
CA PHE A 520 -5.45 -38.60 -7.42
C PHE A 520 -4.31 -37.74 -6.85
N MET A 521 -3.81 -36.77 -7.61
CA MET A 521 -2.81 -35.80 -7.13
C MET A 521 -3.32 -35.03 -5.90
N VAL A 522 -4.55 -34.54 -5.93
CA VAL A 522 -5.20 -33.84 -4.81
C VAL A 522 -5.38 -34.77 -3.61
N TRP A 523 -5.87 -36.00 -3.85
CA TRP A 523 -6.00 -37.02 -2.82
C TRP A 523 -4.66 -37.26 -2.12
N PHE A 524 -3.58 -37.37 -2.89
CA PHE A 524 -2.22 -37.56 -2.35
C PHE A 524 -1.75 -36.33 -1.58
N ASN A 525 -1.93 -35.12 -2.12
CA ASN A 525 -1.60 -33.88 -1.44
C ASN A 525 -2.32 -33.74 -0.09
N HIS A 526 -3.57 -34.21 0.00
CA HIS A 526 -4.31 -34.24 1.25
C HIS A 526 -3.69 -35.21 2.29
N ARG A 527 -3.02 -36.29 1.88
CA ARG A 527 -2.26 -37.16 2.81
C ARG A 527 -1.01 -36.43 3.32
N ILE A 528 -0.34 -35.66 2.47
CA ILE A 528 0.75 -34.78 2.87
C ILE A 528 0.26 -33.71 3.85
N ARG A 529 -0.89 -33.07 3.59
CA ARG A 529 -1.57 -32.14 4.52
C ARG A 529 -1.75 -32.77 5.90
N LYS A 530 -2.21 -34.03 5.97
CA LYS A 530 -2.33 -34.78 7.23
C LYS A 530 -0.97 -35.02 7.90
N GLY A 531 0.07 -35.30 7.11
CA GLY A 531 1.45 -35.38 7.59
C GLY A 531 1.97 -34.08 8.20
N PHE A 532 1.80 -32.95 7.50
CA PHE A 532 2.15 -31.62 7.99
C PHE A 532 1.39 -31.26 9.27
N ARG A 533 0.08 -31.56 9.36
CA ARG A 533 -0.69 -31.32 10.57
C ARG A 533 -0.22 -32.19 11.74
N TYR A 534 0.17 -33.44 11.48
CA TYR A 534 0.73 -34.31 12.52
C TYR A 534 2.10 -33.79 13.01
N LEU A 535 2.95 -33.34 12.09
CA LEU A 535 4.21 -32.68 12.46
C LEU A 535 3.95 -31.41 13.27
N ALA A 536 3.04 -30.54 12.84
CA ALA A 536 2.65 -29.33 13.57
C ALA A 536 2.14 -29.65 14.98
N GLN A 537 1.31 -30.68 15.14
CA GLN A 537 0.85 -31.16 16.46
C GLN A 537 2.01 -31.62 17.34
N THR A 538 2.94 -32.37 16.76
CA THR A 538 4.15 -32.83 17.47
C THR A 538 5.00 -31.64 17.91
N MET A 539 5.22 -30.67 17.02
CA MET A 539 5.94 -29.43 17.32
C MET A 539 5.27 -28.61 18.42
N VAL A 540 3.94 -28.48 18.42
CA VAL A 540 3.19 -27.84 19.53
C VAL A 540 3.39 -28.59 20.84
N SER A 541 3.31 -29.93 20.81
CA SER A 541 3.49 -30.75 22.03
C SER A 541 4.90 -30.66 22.63
N GLU A 542 5.91 -30.41 21.80
CA GLU A 542 7.30 -30.17 22.20
C GLU A 542 7.59 -28.69 22.50
N GLY A 543 6.57 -27.83 22.43
CA GLY A 543 6.69 -26.40 22.65
C GLY A 543 7.56 -25.68 21.61
N LEU A 544 7.75 -26.25 20.41
CA LEU A 544 8.50 -25.65 19.29
C LEU A 544 7.77 -24.47 18.65
N ILE A 545 6.44 -24.56 18.57
CA ILE A 545 5.56 -23.52 18.03
C ILE A 545 4.31 -23.39 18.92
N PRO A 546 3.66 -22.21 18.95
CA PRO A 546 2.53 -21.97 19.84
C PRO A 546 1.20 -22.55 19.33
N SER A 547 1.07 -22.78 18.02
CA SER A 547 -0.16 -23.28 17.41
C SER A 547 0.09 -24.02 16.11
N ILE A 548 -0.88 -24.84 15.68
CA ILE A 548 -0.84 -25.51 14.37
C ILE A 548 -0.90 -24.49 13.22
N ASP A 549 -1.64 -23.38 13.37
CA ASP A 549 -1.74 -22.35 12.33
C ASP A 549 -0.37 -21.73 12.03
N THR A 550 0.45 -21.50 13.07
CA THR A 550 1.81 -20.95 12.94
C THR A 550 2.67 -21.77 11.99
N PHE A 551 2.48 -23.10 11.97
CA PHE A 551 3.26 -24.02 11.15
C PHE A 551 3.20 -23.68 9.66
N PHE A 552 2.03 -23.32 9.14
CA PHE A 552 1.84 -23.08 7.70
C PHE A 552 2.50 -21.79 7.22
N PHE A 553 2.81 -20.86 8.13
CA PHE A 553 3.52 -19.61 7.82
C PHE A 553 5.03 -19.71 8.03
N LEU A 554 5.56 -20.92 8.22
CA LEU A 554 7.00 -21.21 8.23
C LEU A 554 7.43 -21.78 6.87
N THR A 555 8.68 -21.53 6.48
CA THR A 555 9.31 -22.24 5.36
C THR A 555 9.81 -23.62 5.80
N ILE A 556 10.09 -24.51 4.84
CA ILE A 556 10.69 -25.83 5.13
C ILE A 556 12.02 -25.69 5.90
N ASP A 557 12.87 -24.73 5.53
CA ASP A 557 14.14 -24.48 6.23
C ASP A 557 13.93 -24.01 7.67
N GLU A 558 12.94 -23.14 7.91
CA GLU A 558 12.60 -22.67 9.26
C GLU A 558 12.03 -23.81 10.10
N ILE A 559 11.20 -24.68 9.52
CA ILE A 559 10.69 -25.90 10.20
C ILE A 559 11.85 -26.82 10.56
N GLU A 560 12.79 -27.06 9.65
CA GLU A 560 13.98 -27.88 9.91
C GLU A 560 14.82 -27.30 11.04
N ARG A 561 15.08 -25.98 11.02
CA ARG A 561 15.82 -25.28 12.08
C ARG A 561 15.17 -25.47 13.44
N LEU A 562 13.86 -25.23 13.54
CA LEU A 562 13.11 -25.43 14.78
C LEU A 562 13.20 -26.89 15.25
N CYS A 563 12.98 -27.86 14.35
CA CYS A 563 13.10 -29.29 14.66
C CYS A 563 14.52 -29.69 15.13
N ASN A 564 15.54 -28.99 14.67
CA ASN A 564 16.94 -29.19 15.08
C ASN A 564 17.31 -28.48 16.39
N GLY A 565 16.36 -27.80 17.04
CA GLY A 565 16.55 -27.17 18.35
C GLY A 565 16.88 -25.67 18.28
N ASP A 566 16.79 -25.04 17.10
CA ASP A 566 16.85 -23.58 17.01
C ASP A 566 15.58 -22.99 17.65
N ARG A 567 15.75 -21.99 18.53
CA ARG A 567 14.66 -21.37 19.30
C ARG A 567 14.58 -19.86 19.03
N ASP A 568 14.81 -19.49 17.78
CA ASP A 568 14.78 -18.10 17.32
C ASP A 568 13.41 -17.43 17.55
N ALA A 569 13.38 -16.49 18.50
CA ALA A 569 12.15 -15.79 18.87
C ALA A 569 11.61 -14.90 17.75
N LEU A 570 12.48 -14.41 16.84
CA LEU A 570 12.09 -13.59 15.71
C LEU A 570 11.24 -14.36 14.70
N LEU A 571 11.42 -15.69 14.58
CA LEU A 571 10.62 -16.52 13.69
C LEU A 571 9.14 -16.48 14.07
N LEU A 572 8.82 -16.50 15.36
CA LEU A 572 7.43 -16.44 15.82
C LEU A 572 6.80 -15.07 15.51
N SER A 573 7.50 -13.97 15.76
CA SER A 573 7.07 -12.63 15.36
C SER A 573 6.87 -12.52 13.85
N LYS A 574 7.82 -13.04 13.06
CA LYS A 574 7.75 -13.08 11.60
C LYS A 574 6.53 -13.85 11.08
N THR A 575 6.21 -15.01 11.66
CA THR A 575 5.01 -15.78 11.27
C THR A 575 3.70 -15.04 11.54
N LYS A 576 3.63 -14.23 12.61
CA LYS A 576 2.45 -13.38 12.88
C LYS A 576 2.29 -12.32 11.81
N LEU A 577 3.40 -11.67 11.41
CA LEU A 577 3.39 -10.67 10.34
C LEU A 577 2.98 -11.29 9.00
N ARG A 578 3.56 -12.45 8.62
CA ARG A 578 3.14 -13.20 7.42
C ARG A 578 1.65 -13.51 7.43
N ARG A 579 1.11 -13.98 8.55
CA ARG A 579 -0.33 -14.26 8.71
C ARG A 579 -1.19 -13.01 8.57
N ARG A 580 -0.76 -11.88 9.17
CA ARG A 580 -1.47 -10.60 9.08
C ARG A 580 -1.55 -10.12 7.62
N LEU A 581 -0.46 -10.24 6.87
CA LEU A 581 -0.36 -9.77 5.48
C LEU A 581 -0.95 -10.74 4.46
N PHE A 582 -1.15 -12.01 4.81
CA PHE A 582 -1.70 -13.04 3.93
C PHE A 582 -3.02 -12.61 3.26
N THR A 583 -3.98 -12.09 4.02
CA THR A 583 -5.28 -11.65 3.47
C THR A 583 -5.15 -10.45 2.55
N GLN A 584 -4.22 -9.53 2.82
CA GLN A 584 -3.93 -8.41 1.94
C GLN A 584 -3.32 -8.90 0.62
N MET A 585 -2.35 -9.81 0.68
CA MET A 585 -1.70 -10.37 -0.50
C MET A 585 -2.64 -11.21 -1.38
N ASP A 586 -3.68 -11.83 -0.82
CA ASP A 586 -4.67 -12.60 -1.59
C ASP A 586 -5.56 -11.74 -2.50
N ARG A 587 -5.67 -10.45 -2.18
CA ARG A 587 -6.43 -9.46 -2.98
C ARG A 587 -5.66 -9.04 -4.22
N TYR A 588 -4.33 -9.11 -4.21
CA TYR A 588 -3.53 -8.80 -5.39
C TYR A 588 -3.85 -9.76 -6.54
N LYS A 589 -4.34 -9.21 -7.64
CA LYS A 589 -4.55 -9.94 -8.90
C LYS A 589 -3.40 -9.61 -9.84
N PHE A 590 -3.12 -10.50 -10.77
CA PHE A 590 -2.01 -10.37 -11.70
C PHE A 590 -2.48 -10.71 -13.10
N GLU A 591 -1.86 -10.11 -14.11
CA GLU A 591 -2.09 -10.52 -15.49
C GLU A 591 -1.69 -11.99 -15.69
N GLU A 592 -2.32 -12.65 -16.66
CA GLU A 592 -1.95 -14.02 -17.00
C GLU A 592 -0.51 -14.09 -17.53
N ILE A 593 -0.05 -13.04 -18.22
CA ILE A 593 1.31 -12.91 -18.73
C ILE A 593 1.91 -11.62 -18.15
N ILE A 594 3.07 -11.73 -17.52
CA ILE A 594 3.83 -10.59 -16.96
C ILE A 594 5.18 -10.54 -17.64
N LYS A 595 5.68 -9.34 -17.90
CA LYS A 595 6.96 -9.10 -18.57
C LYS A 595 7.85 -8.20 -17.72
N GLY A 596 9.13 -8.52 -17.67
CA GLY A 596 10.14 -7.71 -17.03
C GLY A 596 10.23 -7.85 -15.52
N PRO A 597 11.05 -7.02 -14.87
CA PRO A 597 11.41 -7.17 -13.46
C PRO A 597 10.32 -6.65 -12.52
N GLU A 598 9.34 -5.90 -13.03
CA GLU A 598 8.22 -5.38 -12.26
C GLU A 598 7.03 -6.36 -12.31
N MET A 599 7.12 -7.44 -11.54
CA MET A 599 5.95 -8.26 -11.23
C MET A 599 5.00 -7.50 -10.31
N ARG A 600 4.20 -6.60 -10.88
CA ARG A 600 3.24 -5.80 -10.11
C ARG A 600 1.84 -6.38 -10.21
N PRO A 601 1.05 -6.30 -9.12
CA PRO A 601 -0.37 -6.55 -9.17
C PRO A 601 -1.03 -5.66 -10.23
N LYS A 602 -2.08 -6.17 -10.86
CA LYS A 602 -2.90 -5.45 -11.81
C LYS A 602 -3.58 -4.30 -11.08
N ASN A 603 -3.36 -3.06 -11.55
CA ASN A 603 -4.20 -1.95 -11.16
C ASN A 603 -5.54 -2.09 -11.90
N PHE A 604 -6.66 -2.11 -11.18
CA PHE A 604 -7.97 -2.38 -11.78
C PHE A 604 -8.42 -1.27 -12.76
N GLU A 605 -7.91 -0.05 -12.61
CA GLU A 605 -8.22 1.11 -13.45
C GLU A 605 -7.62 1.04 -14.89
N ASP A 606 -6.54 0.29 -15.12
CA ASP A 606 -5.75 0.36 -16.37
C ASP A 606 -6.28 -0.51 -17.55
N SER A 607 -7.37 -1.28 -17.39
CA SER A 607 -7.76 -2.31 -18.38
C SER A 607 -9.16 -2.26 -18.99
N ILE A 608 -9.94 -1.18 -18.80
CA ILE A 608 -11.31 -1.13 -19.35
C ILE A 608 -11.36 -0.54 -20.78
N ARG A 609 -11.34 -1.39 -21.81
CA ARG A 609 -11.83 -1.03 -23.15
C ARG A 609 -13.30 -1.44 -23.31
N VAL A 610 -14.24 -0.56 -22.97
CA VAL A 610 -15.67 -0.79 -23.26
C VAL A 610 -15.97 -0.44 -24.71
N ASN A 611 -16.27 -1.45 -25.54
CA ASN A 611 -16.93 -1.19 -26.83
C ASN A 611 -18.43 -0.99 -26.58
N HIS A 612 -18.89 0.25 -26.53
CA HIS A 612 -20.31 0.56 -26.51
C HIS A 612 -20.95 0.18 -27.85
N ILE A 613 -21.92 -0.74 -27.82
CA ILE A 613 -22.86 -0.93 -28.92
C ILE A 613 -24.19 -0.31 -28.46
N LYS A 614 -24.61 0.77 -29.16
CA LYS A 614 -25.90 1.47 -29.13
C LYS A 614 -26.81 1.28 -27.89
N GLU A 615 -27.00 2.38 -27.16
CA GLU A 615 -28.07 2.67 -26.18
C GLU A 615 -28.69 1.45 -25.45
N GLY A 616 -28.17 1.16 -24.25
CA GLY A 616 -28.87 0.39 -23.22
C GLY A 616 -28.46 -1.07 -23.03
N SER A 617 -27.46 -1.59 -23.76
CA SER A 617 -26.94 -2.96 -23.57
C SER A 617 -25.41 -2.99 -23.44
N LEU A 618 -24.88 -3.55 -22.35
CA LEU A 618 -23.48 -3.95 -22.28
C LEU A 618 -23.32 -5.33 -22.93
N GLN A 619 -22.39 -5.45 -23.87
CA GLN A 619 -22.00 -6.72 -24.44
C GLN A 619 -20.53 -6.99 -24.12
N LEU A 620 -20.29 -8.02 -23.31
CA LEU A 620 -18.96 -8.51 -23.00
C LEU A 620 -18.59 -9.64 -23.96
N SER A 621 -17.33 -9.67 -24.38
CA SER A 621 -16.79 -10.70 -25.26
C SER A 621 -15.75 -11.51 -24.50
N GLY A 622 -15.97 -12.82 -24.40
CA GLY A 622 -15.02 -13.79 -23.86
C GLY A 622 -14.95 -15.03 -24.74
N THR A 623 -14.11 -15.99 -24.36
CA THR A 623 -14.01 -17.29 -25.02
C THR A 623 -15.27 -18.10 -24.71
N PRO A 624 -16.06 -18.53 -25.70
CA PRO A 624 -17.22 -19.37 -25.47
C PRO A 624 -16.77 -20.78 -25.08
N VAL A 625 -17.30 -21.29 -23.97
CA VAL A 625 -16.88 -22.59 -23.43
C VAL A 625 -18.01 -23.61 -23.46
N SER A 626 -19.22 -23.20 -23.07
CA SER A 626 -20.43 -24.04 -23.10
C SER A 626 -21.55 -23.34 -23.87
N LEU A 627 -22.27 -24.13 -24.66
CA LEU A 627 -23.34 -23.64 -25.52
C LEU A 627 -24.62 -23.47 -24.71
N GLY A 628 -25.12 -22.24 -24.64
CA GLY A 628 -26.38 -21.94 -23.97
C GLY A 628 -26.63 -20.44 -23.95
N THR A 629 -27.90 -20.07 -23.81
CA THR A 629 -28.28 -18.69 -23.52
C THR A 629 -29.19 -18.72 -22.31
N VAL A 630 -28.75 -18.03 -21.27
CA VAL A 630 -29.45 -17.94 -20.00
C VAL A 630 -29.66 -16.46 -19.66
N ARG A 631 -30.83 -16.15 -19.10
CA ARG A 631 -31.12 -14.84 -18.52
C ARG A 631 -31.55 -15.04 -17.08
N ALA A 632 -30.73 -14.56 -16.16
CA ALA A 632 -30.90 -14.78 -14.73
C ALA A 632 -30.25 -13.64 -13.93
N ARG A 633 -30.49 -13.64 -12.61
CA ARG A 633 -29.83 -12.74 -11.66
C ARG A 633 -28.33 -13.03 -11.64
N VAL A 634 -27.51 -12.00 -11.56
CA VAL A 634 -26.05 -12.14 -11.43
C VAL A 634 -25.68 -12.15 -9.96
N CYS A 635 -24.83 -13.10 -9.56
CA CYS A 635 -24.16 -13.13 -8.27
C CYS A 635 -22.66 -12.99 -8.50
N VAL A 636 -22.07 -11.91 -8.00
CA VAL A 636 -20.63 -11.68 -8.03
C VAL A 636 -20.07 -12.19 -6.71
N ALA A 637 -19.09 -13.09 -6.78
CA ALA A 637 -18.40 -13.62 -5.62
C ALA A 637 -16.91 -13.74 -5.95
N GLU A 638 -16.08 -12.91 -5.32
CA GLU A 638 -14.63 -12.92 -5.55
C GLU A 638 -13.94 -14.13 -4.92
N ASP A 639 -14.54 -14.65 -3.84
CA ASP A 639 -14.10 -15.84 -3.15
C ASP A 639 -15.26 -16.73 -2.69
N ILE A 640 -14.93 -17.87 -2.08
CA ILE A 640 -15.92 -18.85 -1.63
C ILE A 640 -16.67 -18.43 -0.37
N ILE A 641 -16.20 -17.40 0.35
CA ILE A 641 -16.89 -16.85 1.54
C ILE A 641 -18.12 -16.07 1.06
N GLU A 642 -17.99 -15.35 -0.05
CA GLU A 642 -19.10 -14.63 -0.69
C GLU A 642 -20.08 -15.55 -1.43
N ALA A 643 -19.72 -16.82 -1.64
CA ALA A 643 -20.57 -17.82 -2.29
C ALA A 643 -21.89 -18.10 -1.54
N ASP A 644 -21.99 -17.70 -0.26
CA ASP A 644 -23.22 -17.75 0.52
C ASP A 644 -24.35 -16.87 -0.05
N ASN A 645 -24.02 -15.90 -0.91
CA ASN A 645 -24.99 -15.03 -1.56
C ASN A 645 -25.68 -15.68 -2.79
N ILE A 646 -25.17 -16.85 -3.23
CA ILE A 646 -25.67 -17.57 -4.41
C ILE A 646 -27.07 -18.13 -4.13
N GLN A 647 -28.01 -17.81 -5.01
CA GLN A 647 -29.38 -18.33 -5.00
C GLN A 647 -29.61 -19.28 -6.18
N PRO A 648 -30.55 -20.24 -6.03
CA PRO A 648 -30.95 -21.09 -7.14
C PRO A 648 -31.42 -20.27 -8.35
N GLY A 649 -30.78 -20.48 -9.49
CA GLY A 649 -31.05 -19.78 -10.74
C GLY A 649 -30.01 -18.73 -11.14
N ASP A 650 -29.04 -18.40 -10.29
CA ASP A 650 -28.09 -17.31 -10.53
C ASP A 650 -27.08 -17.59 -11.66
N ILE A 651 -26.52 -16.52 -12.21
CA ILE A 651 -25.29 -16.51 -13.01
C ILE A 651 -24.14 -16.10 -12.08
N LEU A 652 -23.17 -16.99 -11.86
CA LEU A 652 -21.99 -16.70 -11.06
C LEU A 652 -20.96 -15.90 -11.86
N ILE A 653 -20.42 -14.84 -11.27
CA ILE A 653 -19.27 -14.07 -11.76
C ILE A 653 -18.17 -14.17 -10.71
N THR A 654 -16.99 -14.68 -11.09
CA THR A 654 -15.84 -14.83 -10.18
C THR A 654 -14.50 -14.73 -10.92
N TYR A 655 -13.40 -14.52 -10.18
CA TYR A 655 -12.06 -14.43 -10.76
C TYR A 655 -11.60 -15.76 -11.37
N SER A 656 -11.71 -16.86 -10.62
CA SER A 656 -11.41 -18.21 -11.10
C SER A 656 -12.20 -19.25 -10.31
N THR A 657 -12.38 -20.44 -10.88
CA THR A 657 -13.04 -21.56 -10.20
C THR A 657 -12.12 -22.75 -10.03
N ASP A 658 -11.94 -23.21 -8.80
CA ASP A 658 -11.45 -24.54 -8.47
C ASP A 658 -12.61 -25.52 -8.20
N ILE A 659 -12.28 -26.74 -7.75
CA ILE A 659 -13.30 -27.74 -7.39
C ILE A 659 -14.06 -27.41 -6.10
N GLY A 660 -13.52 -26.53 -5.26
CA GLY A 660 -14.18 -26.01 -4.07
C GLY A 660 -15.52 -25.36 -4.37
N TRP A 661 -15.70 -24.82 -5.59
CA TRP A 661 -16.95 -24.23 -6.09
C TRP A 661 -18.01 -25.25 -6.53
N SER A 662 -17.64 -26.52 -6.71
CA SER A 662 -18.55 -27.57 -7.21
C SER A 662 -19.84 -27.76 -6.39
N PRO A 663 -19.85 -27.54 -5.06
CA PRO A 663 -21.09 -27.53 -4.31
C PRO A 663 -22.00 -26.38 -4.75
N TYR A 664 -21.55 -25.23 -5.23
CA TYR A 664 -22.48 -24.14 -5.59
C TYR A 664 -23.03 -24.28 -7.01
N PHE A 665 -22.30 -24.97 -7.86
CA PHE A 665 -22.62 -25.24 -9.26
C PHE A 665 -24.07 -25.74 -9.51
N PRO A 666 -24.64 -26.72 -8.78
CA PRO A 666 -26.04 -27.10 -8.94
C PRO A 666 -27.04 -25.97 -8.81
N LEU A 667 -26.72 -24.88 -8.10
CA LEU A 667 -27.62 -23.74 -7.91
C LEU A 667 -27.59 -22.78 -9.09
N LEU A 668 -26.60 -22.89 -9.99
CA LEU A 668 -26.37 -21.93 -11.05
C LEU A 668 -27.14 -22.27 -12.32
N SER A 669 -27.46 -21.23 -13.10
CA SER A 669 -27.95 -21.35 -14.48
C SER A 669 -26.92 -20.84 -15.51
N GLY A 670 -25.87 -20.15 -15.04
CA GLY A 670 -24.75 -19.69 -15.85
C GLY A 670 -23.52 -19.39 -14.98
N ILE A 671 -22.37 -19.26 -15.62
CA ILE A 671 -21.13 -18.89 -14.95
C ILE A 671 -20.25 -18.06 -15.89
N ILE A 672 -19.46 -17.16 -15.32
CA ILE A 672 -18.48 -16.33 -16.02
C ILE A 672 -17.23 -16.25 -15.12
N THR A 673 -16.05 -16.53 -15.70
CA THR A 673 -14.77 -16.48 -14.98
C THR A 673 -13.77 -15.57 -15.67
N GLU A 674 -13.02 -14.76 -14.91
CA GLU A 674 -11.96 -13.90 -15.47
C GLU A 674 -10.76 -14.70 -15.99
N ILE A 675 -10.35 -15.71 -15.23
CA ILE A 675 -9.30 -16.68 -15.59
C ILE A 675 -9.92 -18.05 -15.76
N GLY A 676 -9.72 -18.64 -16.94
CA GLY A 676 -10.19 -20.00 -17.23
C GLY A 676 -10.00 -20.39 -18.69
N GLY A 677 -9.45 -21.57 -18.92
CA GLY A 677 -9.32 -22.15 -20.25
C GLY A 677 -10.56 -22.92 -20.70
N THR A 678 -10.66 -23.23 -21.99
CA THR A 678 -11.70 -24.11 -22.56
C THR A 678 -11.71 -25.53 -21.98
N ILE A 679 -10.70 -25.91 -21.21
CA ILE A 679 -10.57 -27.24 -20.59
C ILE A 679 -10.36 -27.15 -19.07
N SER A 680 -10.70 -26.00 -18.48
CA SER A 680 -10.67 -25.78 -17.02
C SER A 680 -11.77 -26.54 -16.29
N HIS A 681 -11.66 -26.65 -14.98
CA HIS A 681 -12.69 -27.29 -14.14
C HIS A 681 -14.10 -26.68 -14.36
N GLY A 682 -14.23 -25.36 -14.28
CA GLY A 682 -15.50 -24.66 -14.54
C GLY A 682 -16.02 -24.88 -15.96
N ALA A 683 -15.13 -24.95 -16.94
CA ALA A 683 -15.45 -25.28 -18.33
C ALA A 683 -16.08 -26.65 -18.51
N VAL A 684 -15.45 -27.67 -17.92
CA VAL A 684 -15.92 -29.05 -17.98
C VAL A 684 -17.28 -29.15 -17.29
N ILE A 685 -17.44 -28.61 -16.08
CA ILE A 685 -18.72 -28.69 -15.38
C ILE A 685 -19.82 -27.90 -16.11
N ALA A 686 -19.56 -26.70 -16.60
CA ALA A 686 -20.58 -25.93 -17.31
C ALA A 686 -21.12 -26.66 -18.55
N ARG A 687 -20.25 -27.36 -19.31
CA ARG A 687 -20.69 -28.23 -20.42
C ARG A 687 -21.47 -29.43 -19.92
N GLU A 688 -21.01 -30.03 -18.83
CA GLU A 688 -21.72 -31.14 -18.20
C GLU A 688 -23.06 -30.73 -17.59
N TYR A 689 -23.37 -29.45 -17.44
CA TYR A 689 -24.67 -28.98 -16.95
C TYR A 689 -25.44 -28.14 -17.99
N GLU A 690 -24.91 -28.02 -19.21
CA GLU A 690 -25.48 -27.24 -20.33
C GLU A 690 -25.73 -25.76 -19.98
N TRP A 691 -24.88 -25.19 -19.13
CA TRP A 691 -24.92 -23.78 -18.82
C TRP A 691 -24.37 -22.94 -19.96
N GLY A 692 -24.81 -21.69 -20.07
CA GLY A 692 -24.01 -20.69 -20.79
C GLY A 692 -22.77 -20.36 -19.96
N LEU A 693 -21.57 -20.59 -20.52
CA LEU A 693 -20.29 -20.20 -19.89
C LEU A 693 -19.42 -19.43 -20.89
N PHE A 694 -18.91 -18.30 -20.41
CA PHE A 694 -17.91 -17.46 -21.07
C PHE A 694 -16.66 -17.40 -20.18
N GLY A 695 -15.49 -17.70 -20.74
CA GLY A 695 -14.21 -17.59 -20.05
C GLY A 695 -13.37 -16.42 -20.58
N GLY A 696 -12.85 -15.57 -19.69
CA GLY A 696 -11.88 -14.51 -19.99
C GLY A 696 -12.44 -13.08 -19.85
N GLN A 697 -11.84 -12.33 -18.92
CA GLN A 697 -12.03 -10.91 -18.53
C GLN A 697 -13.49 -10.41 -18.42
N ILE A 698 -13.91 -10.19 -17.17
CA ILE A 698 -15.22 -9.65 -16.82
C ILE A 698 -15.06 -8.17 -16.47
N PHE A 699 -16.01 -7.36 -16.94
CA PHE A 699 -16.28 -6.03 -16.40
C PHE A 699 -17.68 -6.08 -15.76
N MET A 700 -17.79 -5.67 -14.50
CA MET A 700 -19.03 -5.74 -13.71
C MET A 700 -19.96 -4.55 -14.04
N LEU A 701 -21.29 -4.76 -14.06
CA LEU A 701 -22.29 -3.72 -14.38
C LEU A 701 -23.08 -3.14 -13.20
N GLN A 702 -23.16 -3.83 -12.06
CA GLN A 702 -23.75 -3.29 -10.83
C GLN A 702 -23.64 -4.30 -9.66
N SER A 703 -23.06 -3.85 -8.55
CA SER A 703 -23.19 -4.43 -7.19
C SER A 703 -23.96 -3.39 -6.33
N ARG A 704 -24.83 -3.83 -5.41
CA ARG A 704 -25.41 -2.93 -4.39
C ARG A 704 -24.67 -3.15 -3.07
N PRO A 705 -24.27 -2.10 -2.34
CA PRO A 705 -23.44 -2.25 -1.16
C PRO A 705 -24.19 -2.88 0.01
N VAL A 706 -23.56 -3.84 0.68
CA VAL A 706 -23.71 -4.01 2.13
C VAL A 706 -22.96 -2.83 2.74
N THR A 707 -23.70 -1.94 3.40
CA THR A 707 -23.23 -0.61 3.84
C THR A 707 -22.35 -0.65 5.09
N ASN A 708 -21.39 -1.57 5.22
CA ASN A 708 -20.55 -1.68 6.42
C ASN A 708 -19.20 -2.42 6.26
N LEU A 709 -18.47 -2.25 5.15
CA LEU A 709 -17.06 -2.69 5.07
C LEU A 709 -16.19 -1.59 4.44
N ASP A 710 -15.17 -1.16 5.18
CA ASP A 710 -14.16 -0.16 4.82
C ASP A 710 -13.43 -0.53 3.51
N ASN A 711 -13.56 0.34 2.50
CA ASN A 711 -12.87 0.25 1.21
C ASN A 711 -11.51 0.97 1.28
N SER A 712 -10.41 0.25 1.09
CA SER A 712 -9.04 0.82 1.19
C SER A 712 -8.15 0.59 -0.06
N TYR A 713 -8.71 0.20 -1.21
CA TYR A 713 -7.92 -0.09 -2.44
C TYR A 713 -8.14 0.92 -3.58
N THR A 714 -9.32 1.51 -3.73
CA THR A 714 -9.63 2.50 -4.77
C THR A 714 -8.91 3.83 -4.59
N ASP A 715 -8.51 4.15 -3.35
CA ASP A 715 -7.80 5.39 -3.06
C ASP A 715 -6.39 5.43 -3.67
N TYR A 716 -5.75 4.27 -3.91
CA TYR A 716 -4.35 4.22 -4.37
C TYR A 716 -4.23 4.56 -5.87
N GLU A 717 -5.05 3.98 -6.75
CA GLU A 717 -4.98 4.21 -8.21
C GLU A 717 -5.44 5.64 -8.57
N ILE A 718 -6.53 6.12 -7.94
CA ILE A 718 -6.98 7.53 -7.99
C ILE A 718 -5.90 8.49 -7.48
N MET A 719 -5.08 8.08 -6.50
CA MET A 719 -3.96 8.91 -6.04
C MET A 719 -2.85 9.06 -7.08
N HIS A 720 -2.68 8.08 -7.98
CA HIS A 720 -1.56 7.97 -8.91
C HIS A 720 -1.84 8.39 -10.36
N GLU A 721 -3.09 8.65 -10.75
CA GLU A 721 -3.46 8.98 -12.14
C GLU A 721 -2.72 10.19 -12.72
N LEU A 722 -2.42 11.18 -11.88
CA LEU A 722 -1.67 12.38 -12.30
C LEU A 722 -0.15 12.25 -12.06
N ASP A 723 0.32 11.09 -11.59
CA ASP A 723 1.69 10.95 -11.16
C ASP A 723 2.69 11.02 -12.30
N THR A 724 3.77 11.75 -12.03
CA THR A 724 4.84 11.96 -12.97
C THR A 724 5.74 10.72 -13.00
N PRO A 725 5.84 10.04 -14.15
CA PRO A 725 6.62 8.82 -14.24
C PRO A 725 8.10 9.07 -13.94
N HIS A 726 8.69 8.19 -13.14
CA HIS A 726 10.11 8.20 -12.85
C HIS A 726 10.91 7.83 -14.10
N GLN A 727 11.92 8.63 -14.44
CA GLN A 727 12.78 8.39 -15.60
C GLN A 727 14.00 7.52 -15.25
N THR A 728 14.44 7.50 -13.99
CA THR A 728 15.56 6.63 -13.53
C THR A 728 15.35 6.16 -12.10
N GLU A 729 15.96 5.03 -11.71
CA GLU A 729 15.89 4.43 -10.36
C GLU A 729 16.46 5.31 -9.21
N PHE A 730 17.08 6.44 -9.53
CA PHE A 730 17.77 7.33 -8.58
C PHE A 730 17.11 8.71 -8.42
N GLU A 731 15.85 8.86 -8.84
CA GLU A 731 15.15 10.14 -8.77
C GLU A 731 14.61 10.46 -7.38
N ILE A 732 15.10 11.54 -6.79
CA ILE A 732 14.73 12.01 -5.46
C ILE A 732 13.76 13.16 -5.65
N TYR A 733 12.61 13.08 -4.99
CA TYR A 733 11.60 14.11 -5.05
C TYR A 733 11.43 14.76 -3.67
N SER A 734 11.26 16.08 -3.64
CA SER A 734 11.05 16.85 -2.42
C SER A 734 9.79 17.68 -2.51
N ARG A 735 9.04 17.71 -1.39
CA ARG A 735 7.86 18.57 -1.21
C ARG A 735 8.19 19.99 -0.74
N ALA A 736 9.47 20.33 -0.54
CA ALA A 736 9.82 21.54 0.19
C ALA A 736 9.37 22.84 -0.49
N HIS A 737 9.12 23.87 0.32
CA HIS A 737 8.67 25.24 -0.04
C HIS A 737 7.35 25.36 -0.85
N TRP A 738 7.00 24.39 -1.69
CA TRP A 738 5.72 24.24 -2.41
C TRP A 738 4.68 23.44 -1.63
N GLY A 739 5.09 22.51 -0.76
CA GLY A 739 4.18 21.81 0.15
C GLY A 739 3.47 22.74 1.15
N GLU A 740 3.99 23.94 1.40
CA GLU A 740 3.29 25.00 2.15
C GLU A 740 2.21 25.71 1.33
N ASN A 741 2.31 25.65 0.00
CA ASN A 741 1.38 26.29 -0.94
C ASN A 741 0.31 25.30 -1.45
N PHE A 742 0.62 24.00 -1.45
CA PHE A 742 -0.29 22.87 -1.68
C PHE A 742 -0.17 21.86 -0.52
N PRO A 743 -0.75 22.17 0.65
CA PRO A 743 -0.71 21.26 1.79
C PRO A 743 -1.60 20.05 1.52
N GLY A 744 -0.99 18.90 1.25
CA GLY A 744 -1.68 17.64 0.95
C GLY A 744 -2.17 17.52 -0.49
N ALA A 745 -3.06 16.57 -0.74
CA ALA A 745 -3.59 16.28 -2.08
C ALA A 745 -4.40 17.47 -2.64
N SER A 746 -4.12 17.88 -3.88
CA SER A 746 -4.82 18.98 -4.55
C SER A 746 -5.88 18.48 -5.52
N SER A 747 -6.84 19.34 -5.87
CA SER A 747 -7.86 19.03 -6.87
C SER A 747 -7.23 18.74 -8.24
N TRP A 748 -7.86 17.84 -9.00
CA TRP A 748 -7.28 17.30 -10.24
C TRP A 748 -7.19 18.35 -11.33
N ILE A 749 -8.19 19.24 -11.39
CA ILE A 749 -8.18 20.35 -12.33
C ILE A 749 -6.93 21.21 -12.11
N VAL A 750 -6.50 21.40 -10.86
CA VAL A 750 -5.31 22.19 -10.56
C VAL A 750 -4.04 21.48 -11.00
N LEU A 751 -3.88 20.23 -10.56
CA LEU A 751 -2.66 19.44 -10.84
C LEU A 751 -2.46 19.23 -12.34
N ASN A 752 -3.53 18.87 -13.05
CA ASN A 752 -3.51 18.69 -14.50
C ASN A 752 -3.28 20.02 -15.24
N TRP A 753 -3.81 21.13 -14.73
CA TRP A 753 -3.62 22.46 -15.32
C TRP A 753 -2.20 23.01 -15.10
N PHE A 754 -1.59 22.78 -13.94
CA PHE A 754 -0.17 23.08 -13.68
C PHE A 754 0.74 22.25 -14.58
N TRP A 755 0.46 20.95 -14.72
CA TRP A 755 1.22 20.03 -15.55
C TRP A 755 1.18 20.42 -17.03
N SER A 756 -0.02 20.70 -17.55
CA SER A 756 -0.24 21.04 -18.98
C SER A 756 0.40 22.37 -19.39
N ASN A 757 0.75 23.24 -18.42
CA ASN A 757 1.29 24.58 -18.67
C ASN A 757 2.72 24.80 -18.13
N LYS A 758 3.44 23.72 -17.78
CA LYS A 758 4.77 23.75 -17.12
C LYS A 758 5.86 24.52 -17.87
N SER A 759 5.84 24.53 -19.20
CA SER A 759 6.82 25.25 -20.04
C SER A 759 6.69 26.78 -19.93
N THR A 760 5.46 27.28 -19.83
CA THR A 760 5.13 28.70 -19.74
C THR A 760 5.43 29.25 -18.34
N PHE A 761 5.22 28.42 -17.32
CA PHE A 761 5.41 28.74 -15.90
C PHE A 761 6.86 29.12 -15.56
N MET A 762 7.83 28.40 -16.12
CA MET A 762 9.26 28.58 -15.84
C MET A 762 9.93 29.59 -16.79
N GLY A 763 9.46 29.72 -18.03
CA GLY A 763 10.12 30.48 -19.10
C GLY A 763 10.21 31.99 -18.88
N ILE A 764 9.40 32.57 -17.98
CA ILE A 764 9.29 34.03 -17.81
C ILE A 764 10.02 34.51 -16.53
N SER A 765 10.26 33.62 -15.55
CA SER A 765 11.00 33.96 -14.32
C SER A 765 12.47 34.36 -14.57
N GLN A 766 13.00 34.08 -15.76
CA GLN A 766 14.39 34.36 -16.14
C GLN A 766 14.57 35.57 -17.07
N GLY A 767 13.50 36.28 -17.44
CA GLY A 767 13.61 37.49 -18.27
C GLY A 767 14.23 37.23 -19.65
N SER A 768 13.38 36.82 -20.60
CA SER A 768 13.61 36.75 -22.06
C SER A 768 14.76 35.86 -22.54
N PHE A 769 14.45 34.79 -23.29
CA PHE A 769 14.97 34.42 -24.63
C PHE A 769 14.16 33.21 -25.15
N SER A 770 14.14 33.00 -26.46
CA SER A 770 13.25 32.13 -27.25
C SER A 770 12.93 30.74 -26.66
N ALA A 771 11.69 30.29 -26.87
CA ALA A 771 11.15 28.98 -26.46
C ALA A 771 11.94 27.75 -26.99
N GLU A 772 12.87 27.95 -27.92
CA GLU A 772 13.69 26.90 -28.54
C GLU A 772 14.97 26.57 -27.75
N ASP A 773 15.39 27.40 -26.79
CA ASP A 773 16.55 27.12 -25.93
C ASP A 773 16.14 26.39 -24.65
N TYR A 774 16.15 25.05 -24.74
CA TYR A 774 15.96 24.02 -23.72
C TYR A 774 16.08 24.49 -22.24
N ASN A 775 14.96 24.47 -21.52
CA ASN A 775 14.77 25.04 -20.18
C ASN A 775 15.15 24.03 -19.06
N PRO A 776 16.22 24.28 -18.27
CA PRO A 776 16.75 23.32 -17.30
C PRO A 776 15.89 23.08 -16.04
N PHE A 777 14.83 23.87 -15.83
CA PHE A 777 13.94 23.72 -14.68
C PHE A 777 12.60 23.06 -15.02
N VAL A 778 12.19 22.99 -16.28
CA VAL A 778 10.87 22.40 -16.65
C VAL A 778 10.80 20.89 -16.38
N GLU A 779 11.94 20.21 -16.31
CA GLU A 779 12.07 18.78 -15.96
C GLU A 779 12.08 18.52 -14.44
N THR A 780 12.02 19.56 -13.60
CA THR A 780 12.18 19.43 -12.14
C THR A 780 10.88 19.35 -11.34
N MET A 781 9.70 19.52 -11.96
CA MET A 781 8.41 19.40 -11.26
C MET A 781 7.69 18.13 -11.67
N GLY A 782 7.16 17.41 -10.69
CA GLY A 782 6.30 16.25 -10.87
C GLY A 782 5.08 16.32 -9.96
N VAL A 783 4.11 15.46 -10.21
CA VAL A 783 3.00 15.16 -9.31
C VAL A 783 3.22 13.74 -8.79
N GLN A 784 3.03 13.50 -7.49
CA GLN A 784 3.03 12.16 -6.90
C GLN A 784 1.92 12.11 -5.84
N TYR A 785 1.06 11.10 -5.85
CA TYR A 785 -0.07 10.94 -4.94
C TYR A 785 -1.00 12.17 -4.87
N ASN A 786 -1.31 12.78 -6.03
CA ASN A 786 -2.03 14.06 -6.12
C ASN A 786 -1.36 15.25 -5.39
N GLN A 787 -0.04 15.18 -5.16
CA GLN A 787 0.75 16.25 -4.55
C GLN A 787 1.81 16.75 -5.51
N VAL A 788 2.07 18.07 -5.51
CA VAL A 788 3.15 18.64 -6.32
C VAL A 788 4.49 18.36 -5.65
N MET A 789 5.36 17.66 -6.37
CA MET A 789 6.70 17.25 -5.99
C MET A 789 7.76 17.95 -6.84
N PHE A 790 8.96 18.12 -6.28
CA PHE A 790 10.10 18.64 -7.00
C PHE A 790 11.18 17.57 -7.15
N ASN A 791 11.47 17.16 -8.38
CA ASN A 791 12.57 16.25 -8.70
C ASN A 791 13.90 16.98 -8.48
N LEU A 792 14.66 16.51 -7.49
CA LEU A 792 16.00 16.97 -7.12
C LEU A 792 17.10 16.30 -7.95
N THR A 793 16.79 15.20 -8.62
CA THR A 793 17.74 14.40 -9.39
C THR A 793 17.78 14.79 -10.87
N ASN A 794 16.67 15.31 -11.41
CA ASN A 794 16.50 15.62 -12.84
C ASN A 794 16.14 17.09 -13.07
N GLY A 795 16.78 17.68 -14.07
CA GLY A 795 16.98 19.11 -14.22
C GLY A 795 18.43 19.48 -13.91
N LYS A 796 18.99 20.48 -14.58
CA LYS A 796 20.39 20.91 -14.39
C LYS A 796 20.57 21.67 -13.07
N MET A 797 20.22 21.03 -11.95
CA MET A 797 20.65 21.32 -10.58
C MET A 797 22.14 20.99 -10.37
N ASP A 798 22.92 20.87 -11.46
CA ASP A 798 24.38 20.66 -11.55
C ASP A 798 25.18 21.56 -10.60
N PHE A 799 24.61 22.70 -10.19
CA PHE A 799 25.19 23.59 -9.19
C PHE A 799 25.48 22.91 -7.83
N PHE A 800 24.60 22.02 -7.35
CA PHE A 800 24.79 21.36 -6.05
C PHE A 800 25.83 20.22 -6.12
N ALA A 801 25.92 19.56 -7.28
CA ALA A 801 26.84 18.44 -7.51
C ALA A 801 28.32 18.86 -7.45
N ASP A 802 28.65 20.08 -7.89
CA ASP A 802 30.03 20.58 -7.88
C ASP A 802 30.55 20.87 -6.46
N TYR A 803 29.68 21.23 -5.49
CA TYR A 803 30.08 21.68 -4.15
C TYR A 803 29.09 21.36 -3.01
N PRO A 804 28.67 20.08 -2.80
CA PRO A 804 27.70 19.72 -1.75
C PRO A 804 28.22 20.06 -0.33
N GLU A 805 29.53 20.12 -0.15
CA GLU A 805 30.19 20.42 1.13
C GLU A 805 30.54 21.92 1.30
N SER A 806 30.25 22.78 0.32
CA SER A 806 30.50 24.22 0.48
C SER A 806 29.43 24.87 1.36
N LYS A 807 29.86 25.75 2.26
CA LYS A 807 28.95 26.54 3.11
C LYS A 807 27.93 27.33 2.29
N GLN A 808 28.29 27.77 1.09
CA GLN A 808 27.39 28.50 0.20
C GLN A 808 26.27 27.59 -0.36
N ALA A 809 26.59 26.35 -0.76
CA ALA A 809 25.60 25.39 -1.23
C ALA A 809 24.66 24.96 -0.09
N GLN A 810 25.20 24.67 1.10
CA GLN A 810 24.39 24.32 2.28
C GLN A 810 23.44 25.46 2.70
N GLN A 811 23.87 26.72 2.58
CA GLN A 811 23.01 27.88 2.83
C GLN A 811 21.94 28.06 1.76
N MET A 812 22.22 27.68 0.51
CA MET A 812 21.25 27.72 -0.59
C MET A 812 20.23 26.57 -0.50
N VAL A 813 20.65 25.38 -0.06
CA VAL A 813 19.76 24.28 0.35
C VAL A 813 18.86 24.75 1.49
N LEU A 814 19.43 25.32 2.56
CA LEU A 814 18.62 25.86 3.65
C LEU A 814 17.61 26.94 3.18
N ALA A 815 18.00 27.78 2.22
CA ALA A 815 17.11 28.80 1.64
C ALA A 815 16.01 28.22 0.73
N MET A 816 16.24 27.05 0.11
CA MET A 816 15.29 26.37 -0.78
C MET A 816 14.40 25.37 -0.04
N PHE A 817 14.91 24.70 1.00
CA PHE A 817 14.24 23.60 1.70
C PHE A 817 13.81 23.96 3.14
N GLY A 818 14.32 25.07 3.70
CA GLY A 818 13.98 25.53 5.04
C GLY A 818 14.65 24.76 6.20
N HIS A 819 15.37 23.67 5.88
CA HIS A 819 16.18 22.85 6.78
C HIS A 819 17.43 22.34 6.05
N HIS A 820 18.38 21.75 6.79
CA HIS A 820 19.54 21.08 6.20
C HIS A 820 19.16 19.68 5.71
N ILE A 821 19.73 19.24 4.60
CA ILE A 821 19.61 17.87 4.11
C ILE A 821 20.84 17.12 4.62
N ASP A 822 20.64 16.30 5.65
CA ASP A 822 21.71 15.50 6.27
C ASP A 822 21.71 14.05 5.80
N ASP A 823 20.79 13.70 4.90
CA ASP A 823 20.67 12.36 4.31
C ASP A 823 21.85 12.06 3.38
N GLU A 824 22.69 11.11 3.78
CA GLU A 824 23.89 10.72 3.05
C GLU A 824 23.60 10.21 1.64
N ASP A 825 22.46 9.56 1.42
CA ASP A 825 22.13 8.95 0.13
C ASP A 825 21.63 10.01 -0.85
N VAL A 826 20.90 11.02 -0.34
CA VAL A 826 20.60 12.25 -1.10
C VAL A 826 21.89 12.98 -1.45
N LEU A 827 22.82 13.15 -0.51
CA LEU A 827 24.12 13.79 -0.77
C LEU A 827 25.03 12.98 -1.72
N LYS A 828 24.98 11.64 -1.66
CA LYS A 828 25.70 10.73 -2.56
C LYS A 828 25.11 10.78 -3.97
N SER A 829 23.80 10.89 -4.13
CA SER A 829 23.17 11.02 -5.46
C SER A 829 23.69 12.24 -6.23
N PHE A 830 23.95 13.36 -5.54
CA PHE A 830 24.58 14.55 -6.10
C PHE A 830 26.05 14.29 -6.49
N LYS A 831 26.77 13.40 -5.78
CA LYS A 831 28.16 13.02 -6.07
C LYS A 831 28.29 12.04 -7.23
N VAL A 832 27.37 11.09 -7.39
CA VAL A 832 27.41 10.05 -8.45
C VAL A 832 27.29 10.65 -9.85
N LYS A 833 26.39 11.61 -10.07
CA LYS A 833 26.25 12.30 -11.38
C LYS A 833 27.40 13.28 -11.69
N ARG A 834 28.19 13.72 -10.70
CA ARG A 834 29.40 14.57 -10.91
C ARG A 834 30.47 13.85 -11.75
N LEU A 835 30.57 12.53 -11.62
CA LEU A 835 31.54 11.71 -12.34
C LEU A 835 31.14 11.49 -13.81
N GLU A 836 29.84 11.54 -14.13
CA GLU A 836 29.33 11.35 -15.50
C GLU A 836 29.37 12.62 -16.36
N ARG A 837 29.41 13.81 -15.75
CA ARG A 837 29.29 15.10 -16.47
C ARG A 837 30.27 16.16 -15.98
N ALA A 838 31.56 15.95 -16.23
CA ALA A 838 32.59 16.98 -16.08
C ALA A 838 32.53 18.01 -17.24
N SER A 839 31.53 18.89 -17.25
CA SER A 839 31.60 20.16 -18.01
C SER A 839 30.65 21.24 -17.46
N SER A 840 31.00 21.91 -16.36
CA SER A 840 30.33 23.16 -15.98
C SER A 840 30.90 24.33 -16.79
N SER A 841 30.15 24.78 -17.81
CA SER A 841 30.57 25.90 -18.67
C SER A 841 30.49 27.23 -17.92
N PHE A 842 31.44 28.14 -18.19
CA PHE A 842 31.49 29.51 -17.65
C PHE A 842 30.16 30.28 -17.80
N VAL A 843 29.40 29.99 -18.85
CA VAL A 843 28.09 30.60 -19.16
C VAL A 843 27.02 30.27 -18.10
N GLY A 844 27.02 29.05 -17.56
CA GLY A 844 26.09 28.65 -16.49
C GLY A 844 26.30 29.46 -15.20
N LYS A 845 27.57 29.70 -14.83
CA LYS A 845 27.95 30.47 -13.63
C LYS A 845 27.52 31.95 -13.73
N VAL A 846 27.64 32.55 -14.91
CA VAL A 846 27.21 33.95 -15.16
C VAL A 846 25.68 34.09 -15.10
N ARG A 847 24.92 33.14 -15.68
CA ARG A 847 23.45 33.14 -15.63
C ARG A 847 22.91 33.06 -14.20
N ILE A 848 23.50 32.21 -13.36
CA ILE A 848 23.14 32.06 -11.95
C ILE A 848 23.41 33.36 -11.17
N PHE A 849 24.58 33.97 -11.39
CA PHE A 849 24.96 35.22 -10.72
C PHE A 849 24.00 36.37 -11.09
N TYR A 850 23.62 36.47 -12.36
CA TYR A 850 22.62 37.44 -12.82
C TYR A 850 21.23 37.21 -12.20
N PHE A 851 20.78 35.96 -12.11
CA PHE A 851 19.49 35.60 -11.50
C PHE A 851 19.45 35.94 -9.99
N ILE A 852 20.52 35.62 -9.24
CA ILE A 852 20.64 35.95 -7.82
C ILE A 852 20.62 37.48 -7.60
N ILE A 853 21.37 38.24 -8.41
CA ILE A 853 21.38 39.71 -8.35
C ILE A 853 19.98 40.28 -8.65
N ASN A 854 19.28 39.73 -9.64
CA ASN A 854 17.92 40.15 -9.97
C ASN A 854 16.91 39.87 -8.84
N ALA A 855 16.95 38.68 -8.24
CA ALA A 855 16.10 38.31 -7.11
C ALA A 855 16.35 39.20 -5.88
N LEU A 856 17.62 39.53 -5.61
CA LEU A 856 17.97 40.39 -4.48
C LEU A 856 17.57 41.85 -4.69
N LEU A 857 17.85 42.43 -5.87
CA LEU A 857 17.80 43.89 -6.10
C LEU A 857 16.52 44.39 -6.79
N PHE A 858 15.92 43.61 -7.70
CA PHE A 858 14.88 44.08 -8.61
C PHE A 858 13.50 43.43 -8.41
N GLY A 859 13.42 42.26 -7.77
CA GLY A 859 12.16 41.56 -7.48
C GLY A 859 11.06 42.43 -6.84
N PRO A 860 11.33 43.12 -5.72
CA PRO A 860 10.34 43.99 -5.07
C PRO A 860 9.86 45.17 -5.94
N LYS A 861 10.73 45.73 -6.79
CA LYS A 861 10.36 46.83 -7.70
C LYS A 861 9.43 46.36 -8.82
N ASN A 862 9.69 45.17 -9.37
CA ASN A 862 8.84 44.56 -10.39
C ASN A 862 7.47 44.20 -9.83
N LEU A 863 7.40 43.65 -8.62
CA LEU A 863 6.14 43.37 -7.92
C LEU A 863 5.27 44.63 -7.77
N LEU A 864 5.84 45.74 -7.29
CA LEU A 864 5.10 46.98 -7.08
C LEU A 864 4.59 47.60 -8.39
N LYS A 865 5.40 47.54 -9.45
CA LYS A 865 5.01 48.01 -10.80
C LYS A 865 3.88 47.16 -11.40
N THR A 866 3.95 45.84 -11.24
CA THR A 866 2.91 44.93 -11.71
C THR A 866 1.61 45.13 -10.93
N LYS A 867 1.70 45.29 -9.60
CA LYS A 867 0.53 45.57 -8.76
C LYS A 867 -0.17 46.86 -9.16
N SER A 868 0.56 47.94 -9.47
CA SER A 868 -0.07 49.20 -9.90
C SER A 868 -0.79 49.06 -11.23
N LEU A 869 -0.19 48.36 -12.21
CA LEU A 869 -0.81 48.11 -13.53
C LEU A 869 -2.14 47.36 -13.41
N PHE A 870 -2.20 46.29 -12.59
CA PHE A 870 -3.42 45.50 -12.41
C PHE A 870 -4.51 46.22 -11.61
N MET A 871 -4.13 47.10 -10.67
CA MET A 871 -5.07 47.85 -9.84
C MET A 871 -5.63 49.11 -10.54
N GLU A 872 -4.86 49.75 -11.43
CA GLU A 872 -5.28 50.96 -12.15
C GLU A 872 -6.16 50.68 -13.38
N GLU A 873 -5.95 49.56 -14.10
CA GLU A 873 -6.66 49.33 -15.37
C GLU A 873 -8.12 48.84 -15.24
N LYS A 874 -8.61 48.40 -14.07
CA LYS A 874 -9.93 47.75 -13.87
C LYS A 874 -10.30 46.64 -14.89
N LYS A 875 -9.36 46.20 -15.73
CA LYS A 875 -9.57 45.36 -16.92
C LYS A 875 -9.80 43.87 -16.61
N TYR A 876 -9.61 43.43 -15.37
CA TYR A 876 -9.58 42.00 -15.03
C TYR A 876 -10.62 41.61 -13.98
N ASP A 877 -11.84 42.14 -14.09
CA ASP A 877 -13.00 41.54 -13.42
C ASP A 877 -13.50 40.37 -14.26
N LEU A 878 -12.75 39.26 -14.20
CA LEU A 878 -12.95 38.10 -15.06
C LEU A 878 -14.41 37.62 -15.01
N VAL A 879 -15.05 37.55 -13.84
CA VAL A 879 -16.45 37.13 -13.72
C VAL A 879 -17.41 38.03 -14.50
N ASN A 880 -17.23 39.34 -14.47
CA ASN A 880 -18.09 40.26 -15.22
C ASN A 880 -17.86 40.19 -16.74
N ILE A 881 -16.66 39.82 -17.18
CA ILE A 881 -16.37 39.48 -18.58
C ILE A 881 -17.04 38.16 -18.95
N LEU A 882 -16.86 37.12 -18.13
CA LEU A 882 -17.45 35.78 -18.33
C LEU A 882 -18.99 35.82 -18.37
N ARG A 883 -19.62 36.74 -17.63
CA ARG A 883 -21.09 36.95 -17.65
C ARG A 883 -21.65 37.42 -18.99
N GLN A 884 -20.80 37.90 -19.90
CA GLN A 884 -21.23 38.30 -21.25
C GLN A 884 -21.44 37.09 -22.17
N PHE A 885 -20.92 35.93 -21.79
CA PHE A 885 -21.03 34.69 -22.55
C PHE A 885 -22.20 33.84 -22.02
N SER A 886 -22.93 33.25 -22.96
CA SER A 886 -24.17 32.52 -22.68
C SER A 886 -24.00 31.01 -22.57
N ASN A 887 -22.81 30.47 -22.85
CA ASN A 887 -22.54 29.04 -22.75
C ASN A 887 -21.16 28.71 -22.14
N SER A 888 -21.08 27.55 -21.51
CA SER A 888 -19.91 27.02 -20.81
C SER A 888 -18.66 26.93 -21.70
N LYS A 889 -18.80 26.55 -22.97
CA LYS A 889 -17.68 26.49 -23.93
C LYS A 889 -17.02 27.84 -24.16
N ALA A 890 -17.82 28.88 -24.38
CA ALA A 890 -17.30 30.23 -24.57
C ALA A 890 -16.64 30.76 -23.28
N ILE A 891 -17.22 30.44 -22.11
CA ILE A 891 -16.65 30.78 -20.80
C ILE A 891 -15.32 30.05 -20.56
N TYR A 892 -15.23 28.76 -20.91
CA TYR A 892 -14.02 27.95 -20.80
C TYR A 892 -12.87 28.51 -21.65
N ASN A 893 -13.16 28.84 -22.92
CA ASN A 893 -12.17 29.45 -23.81
C ASN A 893 -11.67 30.81 -23.30
N GLU A 894 -12.56 31.66 -22.81
CA GLU A 894 -12.17 32.96 -22.24
C GLU A 894 -11.32 32.80 -20.96
N ILE A 895 -11.61 31.79 -20.13
CA ILE A 895 -10.77 31.45 -18.96
C ILE A 895 -9.39 31.01 -19.42
N LEU A 896 -9.27 30.15 -20.45
CA LEU A 896 -7.99 29.73 -21.02
C LEU A 896 -7.17 30.91 -21.57
N ASP A 897 -7.81 31.79 -22.34
CA ASP A 897 -7.15 32.95 -22.97
C ASP A 897 -6.58 33.93 -21.91
N ASN A 898 -7.30 34.13 -20.80
CA ASN A 898 -6.87 35.01 -19.72
C ASN A 898 -5.97 34.32 -18.68
N TYR A 899 -5.98 32.98 -18.61
CA TYR A 899 -5.23 32.20 -17.63
C TYR A 899 -3.73 32.49 -17.69
N HIS A 900 -3.15 32.45 -18.89
CA HIS A 900 -1.72 32.66 -19.06
C HIS A 900 -1.29 34.02 -18.49
N ILE A 901 -2.08 35.06 -18.71
CA ILE A 901 -1.77 36.41 -18.21
C ILE A 901 -1.85 36.43 -16.68
N ILE A 902 -2.92 35.90 -16.08
CA ILE A 902 -3.14 35.96 -14.63
C ILE A 902 -2.13 35.09 -13.88
N SER A 903 -1.94 33.84 -14.30
CA SER A 903 -1.02 32.90 -13.65
C SER A 903 0.44 33.26 -13.87
N ASN A 904 0.86 33.64 -15.09
CA ASN A 904 2.24 34.07 -15.31
C ASN A 904 2.57 35.31 -14.48
N THR A 905 1.64 36.26 -14.39
CA THR A 905 1.81 37.46 -13.55
C THR A 905 1.92 37.10 -12.07
N ALA A 906 1.06 36.20 -11.58
CA ALA A 906 1.04 35.81 -10.17
C ALA A 906 2.34 35.13 -9.73
N PHE A 907 2.82 34.15 -10.51
CA PHE A 907 3.98 33.33 -10.15
C PHE A 907 5.34 33.96 -10.53
N ALA A 908 5.43 34.66 -11.67
CA ALA A 908 6.70 35.29 -12.10
C ALA A 908 7.17 36.41 -11.15
N ASN A 909 6.27 36.98 -10.34
CA ASN A 909 6.62 37.98 -9.34
C ASN A 909 6.87 37.38 -7.95
N HIS A 910 6.12 36.36 -7.52
CA HIS A 910 6.28 35.76 -6.20
C HIS A 910 7.59 34.96 -6.05
N GLY A 911 7.95 34.13 -7.04
CA GLY A 911 9.13 33.27 -6.98
C GLY A 911 10.43 34.02 -6.69
N PRO A 912 10.82 35.03 -7.51
CA PRO A 912 12.03 35.81 -7.29
C PRO A 912 12.03 36.59 -5.95
N VAL A 913 10.88 37.08 -5.50
CA VAL A 913 10.76 37.80 -4.21
C VAL A 913 10.90 36.86 -3.02
N SER A 914 10.30 35.67 -3.10
CA SER A 914 10.40 34.64 -2.06
C SER A 914 11.83 34.13 -1.91
N MET A 915 12.47 33.77 -3.03
CA MET A 915 13.88 33.35 -3.05
C MET A 915 14.82 34.46 -2.56
N GLY A 916 14.60 35.70 -3.01
CA GLY A 916 15.35 36.86 -2.54
C GLY A 916 15.21 37.09 -1.03
N SER A 917 14.05 36.80 -0.44
CA SER A 917 13.83 36.85 1.01
C SER A 917 14.60 35.74 1.74
N SER A 918 14.51 34.49 1.27
CA SER A 918 15.22 33.36 1.88
C SER A 918 16.74 33.56 1.83
N LEU A 919 17.28 34.10 0.73
CA LEU A 919 18.70 34.40 0.60
C LEU A 919 19.16 35.53 1.54
N LYS A 920 18.32 36.54 1.78
CA LYS A 920 18.60 37.59 2.79
C LYS A 920 18.64 37.00 4.20
N ASN A 921 17.74 36.07 4.51
CA ASN A 921 17.74 35.37 5.80
C ASN A 921 19.00 34.50 5.98
N ALA A 922 19.41 33.79 4.94
CA ALA A 922 20.67 33.03 4.93
C ALA A 922 21.89 33.94 5.13
N ILE A 923 21.92 35.13 4.52
CA ILE A 923 22.98 36.15 4.73
C ILE A 923 22.99 36.64 6.18
N LEU A 924 21.82 36.89 6.78
CA LEU A 924 21.70 37.28 8.19
C LEU A 924 22.25 36.16 9.10
N LYS A 925 21.80 34.91 8.91
CA LYS A 925 22.28 33.74 9.66
C LYS A 925 23.79 33.55 9.50
N ALA A 926 24.32 33.62 8.28
CA ALA A 926 25.75 33.48 8.00
C ALA A 926 26.59 34.60 8.66
N THR A 927 26.05 35.83 8.71
CA THR A 927 26.73 36.96 9.37
C THR A 927 26.81 36.77 10.88
N LEU A 928 25.75 36.24 11.49
CA LEU A 928 25.69 35.92 12.92
C LEU A 928 26.57 34.69 13.26
N GLN A 929 26.50 33.63 12.46
CA GLN A 929 27.28 32.39 12.63
C GLN A 929 28.79 32.58 12.39
N GLY A 930 29.17 33.51 11.50
CA GLY A 930 30.57 33.88 11.28
C GLY A 930 31.23 34.59 12.47
N ALA A 931 30.54 34.76 13.60
CA ALA A 931 31.07 35.32 14.83
C ALA A 931 31.52 34.24 15.84
N MET A 932 30.87 33.07 15.90
CA MET A 932 31.32 31.85 16.62
C MET A 932 30.61 30.62 16.01
N LYS A 933 31.34 29.50 15.85
CA LYS A 933 30.87 28.31 15.10
C LYS A 933 29.80 27.50 15.85
N ASP A 934 29.83 27.51 17.19
CA ASP A 934 28.93 26.76 18.07
C ASP A 934 28.31 27.69 19.12
N ASN A 935 27.39 28.57 18.69
CA ASN A 935 26.67 29.46 19.61
C ASN A 935 25.24 28.95 19.85
N PRO A 936 24.89 28.48 21.06
CA PRO A 936 23.56 27.98 21.39
C PRO A 936 22.46 29.04 21.33
N ASP A 937 22.81 30.33 21.44
CA ASP A 937 21.85 31.44 21.37
C ASP A 937 21.58 31.92 19.93
N LEU A 938 22.32 31.42 18.93
CA LEU A 938 22.25 31.89 17.53
C LEU A 938 20.85 31.78 16.92
N ASP A 939 20.23 30.61 17.04
CA ASP A 939 18.90 30.38 16.47
C ASP A 939 17.82 31.12 17.27
N ALA A 940 18.00 31.32 18.58
CA ALA A 940 17.10 32.10 19.42
C ALA A 940 17.10 33.59 19.03
N ASP A 941 18.29 34.18 18.89
CA ASP A 941 18.47 35.58 18.47
C ASP A 941 17.97 35.81 17.03
N LEU A 942 18.28 34.88 16.11
CA LEU A 942 17.81 34.93 14.74
C LEU A 942 16.27 34.89 14.68
N ASN A 943 15.64 33.99 15.45
CA ASN A 943 14.18 33.88 15.54
C ASN A 943 13.54 35.16 16.07
N GLU A 944 14.12 35.77 17.10
CA GLU A 944 13.62 37.03 17.68
C GLU A 944 13.72 38.20 16.69
N MET A 945 14.84 38.30 15.96
CA MET A 945 15.06 39.29 14.91
C MET A 945 14.10 39.17 13.72
N ILE A 946 13.76 37.95 13.32
CA ILE A 946 12.80 37.68 12.22
C ILE A 946 11.37 37.98 12.68
N SER A 947 11.01 37.61 13.91
CA SER A 947 9.65 37.75 14.46
C SER A 947 9.20 39.20 14.70
N SER A 948 10.14 40.15 14.81
CA SER A 948 9.85 41.57 15.03
C SER A 948 9.64 42.36 13.72
N CYS A 949 9.13 41.69 12.67
CA CYS A 949 8.82 42.31 11.40
C CYS A 949 7.45 43.00 11.46
N ASN A 950 7.40 44.32 11.23
CA ASN A 950 6.16 45.09 11.37
C ASN A 950 5.27 45.07 10.11
N ASP A 951 5.78 44.60 8.96
CA ASP A 951 5.11 44.70 7.64
C ASP A 951 4.57 43.33 7.15
N VAL A 952 4.00 42.53 8.05
CA VAL A 952 3.44 41.19 7.75
C VAL A 952 1.93 41.29 7.55
N ILE A 953 1.47 41.29 6.29
CA ILE A 953 0.04 41.42 5.94
C ILE A 953 -0.86 40.27 6.45
N SER A 954 -0.26 39.13 6.79
CA SER A 954 -0.97 37.97 7.36
C SER A 954 -1.34 38.20 8.84
N ALA A 955 -0.54 38.98 9.57
CA ALA A 955 -0.79 39.41 10.95
C ALA A 955 -1.98 40.40 11.06
N GLU A 956 -2.36 41.07 9.97
CA GLU A 956 -3.53 41.98 9.93
C GLU A 956 -4.87 41.25 10.16
N VAL A 957 -4.96 39.97 9.77
CA VAL A 957 -6.23 39.18 9.82
C VAL A 957 -6.75 39.00 11.25
N PRO A 958 -5.99 38.37 12.18
CA PRO A 958 -6.47 38.16 13.54
C PRO A 958 -6.71 39.48 14.28
N ASN A 959 -5.94 40.53 13.96
CA ASN A 959 -6.15 41.88 14.51
C ASN A 959 -7.45 42.51 14.02
N SER A 960 -7.76 42.40 12.73
CA SER A 960 -9.00 42.92 12.15
C SER A 960 -10.23 42.20 12.70
N LEU A 961 -10.18 40.86 12.82
CA LEU A 961 -11.26 40.06 13.42
C LEU A 961 -11.48 40.41 14.90
N ARG A 962 -10.41 40.71 15.64
CA ARG A 962 -10.49 41.21 17.02
C ARG A 962 -11.17 42.57 17.07
N ASP A 963 -10.80 43.50 16.20
CA ASP A 963 -11.35 44.85 16.21
C ASP A 963 -12.84 44.87 15.80
N ILE A 964 -13.25 43.93 14.93
CA ILE A 964 -14.66 43.63 14.64
C ILE A 964 -15.36 43.14 15.91
N ALA A 965 -14.83 42.10 16.58
CA ALA A 965 -15.41 41.56 17.82
C ALA A 965 -15.55 42.62 18.93
N LYS A 966 -14.56 43.53 19.07
CA LYS A 966 -14.62 44.65 20.02
C LYS A 966 -15.75 45.63 19.72
N SER A 967 -16.04 45.89 18.45
CA SER A 967 -17.08 46.83 18.01
C SER A 967 -18.51 46.28 18.10
N ILE A 968 -18.70 44.99 18.38
CA ILE A 968 -20.03 44.39 18.60
C ILE A 968 -20.57 44.86 19.95
N LYS A 969 -21.70 45.60 19.92
CA LYS A 969 -22.31 46.22 21.11
C LYS A 969 -22.98 45.19 22.04
N ASP A 970 -23.82 44.31 21.49
CA ASP A 970 -24.52 43.28 22.24
C ASP A 970 -23.85 41.91 22.09
N LYS A 971 -22.76 41.73 22.84
CA LYS A 971 -21.92 40.53 22.78
C LYS A 971 -22.63 39.28 23.30
N GLN A 972 -23.57 39.42 24.24
CA GLN A 972 -24.27 38.28 24.84
C GLN A 972 -25.28 37.70 23.86
N THR A 973 -26.09 38.54 23.23
CA THR A 973 -27.05 38.09 22.21
C THR A 973 -26.31 37.55 20.99
N PHE A 974 -25.27 38.23 20.52
CA PHE A 974 -24.48 37.77 19.37
C PHE A 974 -23.82 36.40 19.59
N LYS A 975 -23.44 36.08 20.84
CA LYS A 975 -22.87 34.79 21.22
C LYS A 975 -23.90 33.65 21.20
N GLN A 976 -25.19 33.94 21.38
CA GLN A 976 -26.27 32.96 21.41
C GLN A 976 -26.84 32.63 20.03
N LEU A 977 -26.62 33.49 19.03
CA LEU A 977 -27.02 33.25 17.64
C LEU A 977 -26.32 32.02 17.06
N SER A 978 -26.95 31.35 16.09
CA SER A 978 -26.27 30.41 15.21
C SER A 978 -25.16 31.12 14.40
N ASP A 979 -24.21 30.40 13.82
CA ASP A 979 -23.14 31.02 13.03
C ASP A 979 -23.66 31.69 11.77
N GLU A 980 -24.69 31.12 11.15
CA GLU A 980 -25.41 31.66 10.00
C GLU A 980 -26.20 32.91 10.38
N GLU A 981 -26.88 32.91 11.52
CA GLU A 981 -27.61 34.07 12.02
C GLU A 981 -26.66 35.24 12.35
N ALA A 982 -25.56 34.95 13.03
CA ALA A 982 -24.52 35.94 13.32
C ALA A 982 -23.85 36.50 12.06
N LEU A 983 -23.63 35.65 11.05
CA LEU A 983 -23.18 36.08 9.73
C LEU A 983 -24.18 37.05 9.09
N GLN A 984 -25.47 36.70 9.07
CA GLN A 984 -26.51 37.56 8.51
C GLN A 984 -26.59 38.93 9.20
N VAL A 985 -26.42 38.96 10.53
CA VAL A 985 -26.35 40.22 11.30
C VAL A 985 -25.19 41.09 10.82
N LEU A 986 -23.96 40.56 10.75
CA LEU A 986 -22.80 41.34 10.30
C LEU A 986 -22.89 41.72 8.81
N TYR A 987 -23.46 40.87 7.96
CA TYR A 987 -23.55 41.10 6.52
C TYR A 987 -24.64 42.11 6.13
N LYS A 988 -25.82 42.04 6.76
CA LYS A 988 -26.96 42.96 6.48
C LYS A 988 -26.93 44.23 7.33
N GLY A 989 -26.25 44.20 8.47
CA GLY A 989 -26.13 45.35 9.36
C GLY A 989 -25.38 46.54 8.74
N THR A 990 -25.55 47.69 9.39
CA THR A 990 -24.97 48.99 9.01
C THR A 990 -24.19 49.65 10.15
N ASP A 991 -24.10 49.00 11.30
CA ASP A 991 -23.34 49.47 12.45
C ASP A 991 -21.82 49.28 12.24
N GLU A 992 -21.02 49.82 13.17
CA GLU A 992 -19.56 49.83 13.06
C GLU A 992 -18.96 48.43 12.87
N SER A 993 -19.55 47.41 13.53
CA SER A 993 -19.07 46.03 13.42
C SER A 993 -19.34 45.42 12.04
N SER A 994 -20.52 45.65 11.48
CA SER A 994 -20.85 45.29 10.10
C SER A 994 -19.99 45.99 9.06
N LEU A 995 -19.70 47.29 9.24
CA LEU A 995 -18.86 48.02 8.30
C LEU A 995 -17.41 47.51 8.31
N LYS A 996 -16.85 47.27 9.51
CA LYS A 996 -15.52 46.67 9.67
C LYS A 996 -15.45 45.26 9.09
N PHE A 997 -16.50 44.45 9.26
CA PHE A 997 -16.56 43.11 8.68
C PHE A 997 -16.62 43.13 7.14
N LYS A 998 -17.39 44.06 6.54
CA LYS A 998 -17.41 44.24 5.08
C LYS A 998 -16.06 44.70 4.54
N GLN A 999 -15.42 45.67 5.18
CA GLN A 999 -14.06 46.11 4.83
C GLN A 999 -13.03 44.98 4.97
N PHE A 1000 -13.17 44.14 6.00
CA PHE A 1000 -12.34 42.95 6.17
C PHE A 1000 -12.52 41.96 5.02
N LEU A 1001 -13.76 41.67 4.60
CA LEU A 1001 -14.01 40.78 3.46
C LEU A 1001 -13.55 41.39 2.12
N GLU A 1002 -13.62 42.70 1.95
CA GLU A 1002 -13.07 43.38 0.77
C GLU A 1002 -11.54 43.30 0.74
N ARG A 1003 -10.88 43.52 1.87
CA ARG A 1003 -9.42 43.50 1.99
C ARG A 1003 -8.87 42.07 1.99
N HIS A 1004 -9.39 41.17 2.82
CA HIS A 1004 -8.81 39.85 3.06
C HIS A 1004 -9.70 38.68 2.64
N GLY A 1005 -10.92 38.93 2.15
CA GLY A 1005 -11.86 37.85 1.85
C GLY A 1005 -11.50 36.96 0.67
N HIS A 1006 -10.51 37.32 -0.15
CA HIS A 1006 -9.96 36.45 -1.21
C HIS A 1006 -9.03 35.35 -0.65
N ARG A 1007 -8.71 35.39 0.65
CA ARG A 1007 -7.90 34.39 1.35
C ARG A 1007 -8.75 33.26 1.91
N GLY A 1008 -8.15 32.13 2.29
CA GLY A 1008 -8.89 30.98 2.82
C GLY A 1008 -8.02 29.75 3.11
N TYR A 1009 -8.67 28.60 3.30
CA TYR A 1009 -7.98 27.30 3.36
C TYR A 1009 -7.57 26.85 1.95
N ARG A 1010 -6.38 26.26 1.81
CA ARG A 1010 -5.78 25.78 0.54
C ARG A 1010 -5.91 26.82 -0.59
N GLU A 1011 -5.29 27.97 -0.37
CA GLU A 1011 -5.47 29.21 -1.16
C GLU A 1011 -5.07 29.14 -2.65
N LEU A 1012 -4.37 28.10 -3.10
CA LEU A 1012 -4.05 27.89 -4.52
C LEU A 1012 -4.94 26.86 -5.20
N ASP A 1013 -5.73 26.12 -4.42
CA ASP A 1013 -6.69 25.16 -4.94
C ASP A 1013 -8.07 25.85 -5.07
N PRO A 1014 -8.60 26.02 -6.30
CA PRO A 1014 -9.84 26.72 -6.55
C PRO A 1014 -11.06 25.92 -6.07
N MET A 1015 -10.91 24.62 -5.73
CA MET A 1015 -11.97 23.83 -5.10
C MET A 1015 -12.40 24.43 -3.76
N TYR A 1016 -11.49 25.04 -3.01
CA TYR A 1016 -11.82 25.58 -1.70
C TYR A 1016 -12.37 27.01 -1.83
N LYS A 1017 -13.49 27.30 -1.18
CA LYS A 1017 -14.10 28.64 -1.23
C LYS A 1017 -13.28 29.61 -0.34
N PRO A 1018 -12.98 30.82 -0.82
CA PRO A 1018 -12.28 31.84 -0.02
C PRO A 1018 -13.22 32.37 1.08
N TRP A 1019 -12.72 33.09 2.08
CA TRP A 1019 -13.53 33.61 3.20
C TRP A 1019 -14.67 34.52 2.76
N LYS A 1020 -14.57 35.19 1.60
CA LYS A 1020 -15.68 35.95 1.01
C LYS A 1020 -16.82 35.03 0.53
N GLY A 1021 -16.48 33.83 0.06
CA GLY A 1021 -17.43 32.79 -0.37
C GLY A 1021 -17.92 31.91 0.78
N ASN A 1022 -17.12 31.72 1.83
CA ASN A 1022 -17.50 31.05 3.07
C ASN A 1022 -16.96 31.80 4.31
N PRO A 1023 -17.70 32.79 4.85
CA PRO A 1023 -17.23 33.61 5.97
C PRO A 1023 -17.37 32.97 7.36
N ILE A 1024 -17.94 31.76 7.47
CA ILE A 1024 -18.27 31.11 8.76
C ILE A 1024 -17.05 30.93 9.68
N PRO A 1025 -15.86 30.52 9.21
CA PRO A 1025 -14.67 30.44 10.07
C PRO A 1025 -14.30 31.77 10.75
N CYS A 1026 -14.53 32.90 10.08
CA CYS A 1026 -14.32 34.23 10.65
C CYS A 1026 -15.34 34.53 11.75
N ILE A 1027 -16.60 34.10 11.59
CA ILE A 1027 -17.67 34.28 12.58
C ILE A 1027 -17.41 33.47 13.84
N LYS A 1028 -17.02 32.20 13.70
CA LYS A 1028 -16.64 31.33 14.82
C LYS A 1028 -15.53 31.98 15.65
N THR A 1029 -14.51 32.51 14.97
CA THR A 1029 -13.40 33.23 15.61
C THR A 1029 -13.85 34.47 16.38
N ILE A 1030 -14.72 35.29 15.78
CA ILE A 1030 -15.29 36.48 16.44
C ILE A 1030 -16.05 36.07 17.71
N LYS A 1031 -16.85 34.99 17.65
CA LYS A 1031 -17.65 34.51 18.78
C LYS A 1031 -16.80 33.98 19.94
N VAL A 1032 -15.74 33.23 19.64
CA VAL A 1032 -14.90 32.65 20.69
C VAL A 1032 -14.16 33.73 21.48
N ARG A 1033 -13.84 34.87 20.86
CA ARG A 1033 -13.26 36.04 21.55
C ARG A 1033 -14.16 36.64 22.65
N PHE A 1034 -15.45 36.30 22.70
CA PHE A 1034 -16.33 36.68 23.81
C PHE A 1034 -16.19 35.77 25.05
N ARG A 1035 -15.40 34.68 24.99
CA ARG A 1035 -15.22 33.73 26.11
C ARG A 1035 -13.97 33.99 26.95
N SER A 1036 -12.96 34.70 26.44
CA SER A 1036 -11.74 35.03 27.19
C SER A 1036 -11.32 36.50 26.98
N GLU A 1037 -11.53 37.36 27.99
CA GLU A 1037 -10.94 38.72 28.00
C GLU A 1037 -9.41 38.70 28.19
N LYS A 1038 -8.83 37.54 28.54
CA LYS A 1038 -7.45 37.41 29.02
C LYS A 1038 -6.46 36.72 28.06
N GLN A 1039 -6.86 36.32 26.84
CA GLN A 1039 -5.96 35.58 25.93
C GLN A 1039 -5.22 36.46 24.91
N LEU A 1040 -3.90 36.51 25.11
CA LEU A 1040 -2.80 36.94 24.23
C LEU A 1040 -3.03 38.23 23.45
N GLU A 1041 -2.60 39.35 24.04
CA GLU A 1041 -2.25 40.56 23.28
C GLU A 1041 -1.07 40.21 22.35
N ALA A 1042 -1.18 40.58 21.07
CA ALA A 1042 -0.06 40.44 20.15
C ALA A 1042 1.16 41.18 20.72
N LYS A 1043 2.33 40.53 20.78
CA LYS A 1043 3.55 41.19 21.24
C LYS A 1043 3.84 42.38 20.32
N VAL A 1044 4.01 43.56 20.90
CA VAL A 1044 4.52 44.71 20.15
C VAL A 1044 5.94 44.39 19.71
N GLY A 1045 6.18 44.37 18.39
CA GLY A 1045 7.49 44.06 17.81
C GLY A 1045 8.57 44.99 18.35
N LYS A 1046 9.73 44.44 18.71
CA LYS A 1046 10.87 45.22 19.23
C LYS A 1046 11.50 46.04 18.11
N SER A 1047 12.00 47.23 18.43
CA SER A 1047 12.74 48.04 17.46
C SER A 1047 14.07 47.38 17.09
N VAL A 1048 14.61 47.68 15.91
CA VAL A 1048 15.94 47.20 15.50
C VAL A 1048 17.02 47.61 16.51
N ASP A 1049 16.88 48.75 17.19
CA ASP A 1049 17.79 49.16 18.25
C ASP A 1049 17.71 48.24 19.47
N GLN A 1050 16.50 47.92 19.93
CA GLN A 1050 16.25 47.02 21.07
C GLN A 1050 16.73 45.59 20.79
N LEU A 1051 16.44 45.06 19.60
CA LEU A 1051 16.88 43.72 19.18
C LEU A 1051 18.40 43.58 19.16
N ILE A 1052 19.11 44.65 18.78
CA ILE A 1052 20.57 44.66 18.74
C ILE A 1052 21.17 44.85 20.11
N GLU A 1053 20.51 45.55 21.03
CA GLU A 1053 20.95 45.71 22.42
C GLU A 1053 20.82 44.39 23.22
N GLU A 1054 19.71 43.68 23.02
CA GLU A 1054 19.40 42.41 23.69
C GLU A 1054 20.05 41.18 23.03
N LEU A 1055 20.77 41.38 21.92
CA LEU A 1055 21.47 40.34 21.19
C LEU A 1055 22.46 39.59 22.09
N LYS A 1056 22.24 38.29 22.30
CA LYS A 1056 23.13 37.42 23.08
C LYS A 1056 24.34 36.95 22.28
N THR A 1057 24.18 36.84 20.96
CA THR A 1057 25.23 36.44 20.02
C THR A 1057 26.35 37.47 19.99
N PRO A 1058 27.60 37.11 20.35
CA PRO A 1058 28.71 38.05 20.39
C PRO A 1058 29.08 38.49 18.97
N LEU A 1059 28.95 39.79 18.66
CA LEU A 1059 29.35 40.38 17.38
C LEU A 1059 30.48 41.40 17.56
N THR A 1060 31.42 41.45 16.61
CA THR A 1060 32.39 42.55 16.56
C THR A 1060 31.68 43.89 16.33
N PRO A 1061 32.23 45.03 16.81
CA PRO A 1061 31.59 46.33 16.67
C PRO A 1061 31.18 46.69 15.23
N ILE A 1062 32.01 46.31 14.25
CA ILE A 1062 31.76 46.51 12.81
C ILE A 1062 30.60 45.63 12.35
N LYS A 1063 30.58 44.34 12.71
CA LYS A 1063 29.48 43.43 12.35
C LYS A 1063 28.17 43.84 13.02
N ARG A 1064 28.20 44.26 14.29
CA ARG A 1064 27.02 44.76 15.01
C ARG A 1064 26.43 46.00 14.34
N LEU A 1065 27.28 46.93 13.88
CA LEU A 1065 26.84 48.10 13.12
C LEU A 1065 26.24 47.72 11.75
N LEU A 1066 26.85 46.76 11.03
CA LEU A 1066 26.35 46.27 9.74
C LEU A 1066 25.01 45.55 9.87
N VAL A 1067 24.83 44.69 10.89
CA VAL A 1067 23.56 44.02 11.15
C VAL A 1067 22.48 45.05 11.47
N LYS A 1068 22.77 45.99 12.38
CA LYS A 1068 21.86 47.06 12.80
C LYS A 1068 21.42 48.00 11.68
N LYS A 1069 22.36 48.48 10.86
CA LYS A 1069 22.09 49.54 9.86
C LYS A 1069 21.71 49.01 8.48
N LEU A 1070 22.08 47.79 8.13
CA LEU A 1070 21.96 47.28 6.76
C LEU A 1070 21.28 45.91 6.69
N ILE A 1071 21.86 44.88 7.32
CA ILE A 1071 21.48 43.49 7.04
C ILE A 1071 20.11 43.15 7.64
N LEU A 1072 19.85 43.49 8.91
CA LEU A 1072 18.57 43.19 9.56
C LEU A 1072 17.40 43.97 8.94
N PRO A 1073 17.47 45.31 8.73
CA PRO A 1073 16.40 46.05 8.05
C PRO A 1073 16.16 45.61 6.61
N TYR A 1074 17.19 45.10 5.92
CA TYR A 1074 17.04 44.57 4.56
C TYR A 1074 16.38 43.18 4.55
N THR A 1075 16.68 42.35 5.54
CA THR A 1075 16.08 41.02 5.72
C THR A 1075 14.62 41.13 6.11
N GLN A 1076 14.28 41.97 7.10
CA GLN A 1076 12.90 42.21 7.53
C GLN A 1076 12.02 42.78 6.38
N ARG A 1077 12.53 43.73 5.59
CA ARG A 1077 11.82 44.20 4.39
C ARG A 1077 11.63 43.09 3.35
N GLY A 1078 12.60 42.18 3.22
CA GLY A 1078 12.49 41.01 2.35
C GLY A 1078 11.30 40.12 2.73
N ILE A 1079 11.13 39.87 4.04
CA ILE A 1079 10.01 39.08 4.58
C ILE A 1079 8.68 39.77 4.30
N GLY A 1080 8.57 41.08 4.57
CA GLY A 1080 7.34 41.84 4.26
C GLY A 1080 6.99 41.82 2.76
N TYR A 1081 7.97 41.99 1.87
CA TYR A 1081 7.73 41.89 0.43
C TYR A 1081 7.33 40.47 -0.03
N ARG A 1082 7.90 39.42 0.59
CA ARG A 1082 7.49 38.02 0.33
C ARG A 1082 6.03 37.82 0.69
N GLU A 1083 5.60 38.29 1.86
CA GLU A 1083 4.19 38.20 2.29
C GLU A 1083 3.24 39.00 1.39
N ILE A 1084 3.61 40.23 1.01
CA ILE A 1084 2.82 41.05 0.06
C ILE A 1084 2.75 40.39 -1.32
N SER A 1085 3.84 39.78 -1.78
CA SER A 1085 3.87 39.09 -3.07
C SER A 1085 2.98 37.86 -3.07
N LYS A 1086 2.96 37.09 -1.98
CA LYS A 1086 2.06 35.94 -1.80
C LYS A 1086 0.60 36.41 -1.78
N TYR A 1087 0.30 37.44 -0.99
CA TYR A 1087 -1.03 38.04 -0.95
C TYR A 1087 -1.54 38.46 -2.34
N PHE A 1088 -0.71 39.12 -3.14
CA PHE A 1088 -1.08 39.52 -4.50
C PHE A 1088 -1.25 38.33 -5.45
N MET A 1089 -0.39 37.31 -5.33
CA MET A 1089 -0.52 36.06 -6.08
C MET A 1089 -1.84 35.35 -5.77
N ILE A 1090 -2.22 35.23 -4.50
CA ILE A 1090 -3.52 34.64 -4.09
C ILE A 1090 -4.68 35.50 -4.57
N TRP A 1091 -4.58 36.83 -4.50
CA TRP A 1091 -5.62 37.72 -5.03
C TRP A 1091 -5.86 37.53 -6.53
N LEU A 1092 -4.78 37.40 -7.33
CA LEU A 1092 -4.87 37.09 -8.76
C LEU A 1092 -5.43 35.68 -9.01
N ASN A 1093 -4.97 34.68 -8.27
CA ASN A 1093 -5.47 33.30 -8.37
C ASN A 1093 -6.97 33.22 -8.01
N ASN A 1094 -7.42 34.01 -7.03
CA ASN A 1094 -8.83 34.09 -6.68
C ASN A 1094 -9.72 34.57 -7.85
N LYS A 1095 -9.19 35.36 -8.79
CA LYS A 1095 -9.92 35.73 -10.02
C LYS A 1095 -10.15 34.56 -10.96
N LEU A 1096 -9.16 33.67 -11.07
CA LEU A 1096 -9.32 32.41 -11.80
C LEU A 1096 -10.27 31.46 -11.07
N ARG A 1097 -10.14 31.36 -9.73
CA ARG A 1097 -11.07 30.59 -8.88
C ARG A 1097 -12.52 31.02 -9.07
N GLU A 1098 -12.80 32.32 -9.00
CA GLU A 1098 -14.13 32.87 -9.25
C GLU A 1098 -14.62 32.52 -10.67
N GLY A 1099 -13.73 32.52 -11.67
CA GLY A 1099 -14.02 32.08 -13.04
C GLY A 1099 -14.36 30.59 -13.14
N PHE A 1100 -13.59 29.72 -12.49
CA PHE A 1100 -13.84 28.27 -12.48
C PHE A 1100 -15.15 27.89 -11.80
N TRP A 1101 -15.47 28.51 -10.66
CA TRP A 1101 -16.77 28.31 -10.02
C TRP A 1101 -17.92 28.81 -10.90
N TYR A 1102 -17.74 29.95 -11.57
CA TYR A 1102 -18.74 30.45 -12.51
C TYR A 1102 -18.93 29.52 -13.71
N LEU A 1103 -17.83 28.98 -14.27
CA LEU A 1103 -17.89 27.97 -15.32
C LEU A 1103 -18.61 26.71 -14.82
N ALA A 1104 -18.23 26.19 -13.66
CA ALA A 1104 -18.85 25.01 -13.04
C ALA A 1104 -20.37 25.20 -12.86
N GLU A 1105 -20.82 26.34 -12.32
CA GLU A 1105 -22.24 26.66 -12.20
C GLU A 1105 -22.96 26.70 -13.56
N GLN A 1106 -22.31 27.23 -14.60
CA GLN A 1106 -22.89 27.27 -15.94
C GLN A 1106 -22.93 25.88 -16.59
N MET A 1107 -21.89 25.05 -16.38
CA MET A 1107 -21.88 23.66 -16.79
C MET A 1107 -23.00 22.85 -16.10
N VAL A 1108 -23.31 23.11 -14.83
CA VAL A 1108 -24.46 22.53 -14.13
C VAL A 1108 -25.78 22.97 -14.76
N ARG A 1109 -25.94 24.27 -15.05
CA ARG A 1109 -27.17 24.80 -15.70
C ARG A 1109 -27.40 24.21 -17.08
N GLU A 1110 -26.34 23.90 -17.80
CA GLU A 1110 -26.37 23.23 -19.10
C GLU A 1110 -26.50 21.70 -18.98
N GLY A 1111 -26.49 21.15 -17.77
CA GLY A 1111 -26.61 19.72 -17.51
C GLY A 1111 -25.36 18.91 -17.91
N LEU A 1112 -24.18 19.54 -17.96
CA LEU A 1112 -22.92 18.88 -18.31
C LEU A 1112 -22.31 18.12 -17.13
N ILE A 1113 -22.50 18.63 -15.91
CA ILE A 1113 -21.97 18.06 -14.66
C ILE A 1113 -23.06 18.13 -13.57
N PRO A 1114 -23.06 17.21 -12.59
CA PRO A 1114 -24.15 17.08 -11.62
C PRO A 1114 -24.12 18.15 -10.51
N SER A 1115 -22.96 18.70 -10.18
CA SER A 1115 -22.78 19.78 -9.20
C SER A 1115 -21.60 20.67 -9.58
N ALA A 1116 -21.53 21.88 -9.02
CA ALA A 1116 -20.41 22.77 -9.30
C ALA A 1116 -19.13 22.27 -8.62
N GLU A 1117 -19.25 21.58 -7.49
CA GLU A 1117 -18.17 20.93 -6.75
C GLU A 1117 -17.51 19.80 -7.58
N SER A 1118 -18.30 19.06 -8.36
CA SER A 1118 -17.83 18.00 -9.25
C SER A 1118 -16.79 18.48 -10.27
N PHE A 1119 -16.85 19.75 -10.68
CA PHE A 1119 -15.92 20.35 -11.63
C PHE A 1119 -14.45 20.21 -11.24
N PHE A 1120 -14.14 20.27 -9.94
CA PHE A 1120 -12.74 20.30 -9.48
C PHE A 1120 -12.04 18.93 -9.53
N TYR A 1121 -12.80 17.87 -9.76
CA TYR A 1121 -12.28 16.52 -9.95
C TYR A 1121 -12.05 16.18 -11.43
N LEU A 1122 -12.28 17.14 -12.33
CA LEU A 1122 -12.03 16.98 -13.76
C LEU A 1122 -10.64 17.50 -14.14
N THR A 1123 -10.03 16.88 -15.14
CA THR A 1123 -8.86 17.39 -15.85
C THR A 1123 -9.26 18.48 -16.85
N VAL A 1124 -8.29 19.27 -17.32
CA VAL A 1124 -8.53 20.34 -18.30
C VAL A 1124 -9.11 19.77 -19.60
N THR A 1125 -8.57 18.64 -20.03
CA THR A 1125 -9.00 17.89 -21.20
C THR A 1125 -10.43 17.37 -21.09
N GLU A 1126 -10.84 16.92 -19.90
CA GLU A 1126 -12.20 16.45 -19.64
C GLU A 1126 -13.20 17.61 -19.64
N VAL A 1127 -12.84 18.76 -19.04
CA VAL A 1127 -13.68 19.98 -19.10
C VAL A 1127 -13.86 20.46 -20.53
N GLU A 1128 -12.78 20.47 -21.33
CA GLU A 1128 -12.82 20.82 -22.74
C GLU A 1128 -13.73 19.87 -23.53
N ALA A 1129 -13.59 18.56 -23.31
CA ALA A 1129 -14.43 17.54 -23.94
C ALA A 1129 -15.92 17.76 -23.61
N LEU A 1130 -16.26 17.93 -22.33
CA LEU A 1130 -17.63 18.19 -21.89
C LEU A 1130 -18.22 19.48 -22.50
N CYS A 1131 -17.44 20.56 -22.54
CA CYS A 1131 -17.83 21.82 -23.15
C CYS A 1131 -18.01 21.70 -24.67
N ASN A 1132 -17.25 20.82 -25.32
CA ASN A 1132 -17.39 20.52 -26.75
C ASN A 1132 -18.57 19.59 -27.07
N GLY A 1133 -19.34 19.18 -26.06
CA GLY A 1133 -20.51 18.33 -26.20
C GLY A 1133 -20.22 16.84 -26.06
N ASP A 1134 -18.98 16.48 -25.69
CA ASP A 1134 -18.65 15.12 -25.30
C ASP A 1134 -19.35 14.78 -23.98
N ARG A 1135 -19.77 13.53 -23.84
CA ARG A 1135 -20.53 13.03 -22.68
C ARG A 1135 -19.99 11.66 -22.30
N ASP A 1136 -18.67 11.56 -22.20
CA ASP A 1136 -17.98 10.35 -21.79
C ASP A 1136 -18.55 9.86 -20.44
N PRO A 1137 -19.15 8.66 -20.38
CA PRO A 1137 -19.72 8.09 -19.17
C PRO A 1137 -18.71 7.92 -18.02
N LEU A 1138 -17.42 7.76 -18.32
CA LEU A 1138 -16.36 7.60 -17.31
C LEU A 1138 -16.12 8.90 -16.52
N ILE A 1139 -16.19 10.04 -17.21
CA ILE A 1139 -16.09 11.36 -16.58
C ILE A 1139 -17.28 11.58 -15.63
N LEU A 1140 -18.48 11.14 -16.02
CA LEU A 1140 -19.71 11.29 -15.25
C LEU A 1140 -19.80 10.31 -14.06
N ALA A 1141 -19.18 9.14 -14.13
CA ALA A 1141 -19.16 8.13 -13.07
C ALA A 1141 -18.26 8.50 -11.87
N ARG A 1142 -17.25 9.37 -12.07
CA ARG A 1142 -16.29 9.80 -11.03
C ARG A 1142 -16.91 10.69 -9.92
N PHE A 1143 -18.16 11.11 -10.06
CA PHE A 1143 -18.78 12.08 -9.14
C PHE A 1143 -19.49 11.48 -7.93
N GLU A 1144 -19.51 10.14 -7.77
CA GLU A 1144 -20.35 9.47 -6.77
C GLU A 1144 -19.63 9.05 -5.45
N ASP A 1145 -18.29 9.02 -5.38
CA ASP A 1145 -17.55 8.48 -4.22
C ASP A 1145 -16.51 9.44 -3.61
N ARG A 1146 -16.78 10.07 -2.45
CA ARG A 1146 -15.75 10.53 -1.47
C ARG A 1146 -16.32 10.72 -0.06
N ILE A 1147 -15.73 10.07 0.98
CA ILE A 1147 -15.59 10.51 2.40
C ILE A 1147 -14.92 9.43 3.30
N ILE A 1148 -13.82 9.84 3.97
CA ILE A 1148 -13.22 9.49 5.29
C ILE A 1148 -12.64 8.07 5.57
N LEU A 1149 -11.36 8.06 6.00
CA LEU A 1149 -10.61 6.93 6.61
C LEU A 1149 -10.84 6.83 8.13
N PRO A 1150 -10.93 5.61 8.73
CA PRO A 1150 -11.01 5.44 10.19
C PRO A 1150 -9.67 5.18 10.86
N ASN A 1151 -9.65 5.47 12.16
CA ASN A 1151 -8.51 5.68 13.04
C ASN A 1151 -8.49 4.61 14.16
N LEU A 1152 -7.34 4.00 14.50
CA LEU A 1152 -7.18 3.11 15.68
C LEU A 1152 -5.76 3.26 16.31
N GLY A 1153 -5.71 3.65 17.60
CA GLY A 1153 -4.49 3.96 18.39
C GLY A 1153 -4.03 2.83 19.34
N THR A 1154 -3.27 3.01 20.43
CA THR A 1154 -2.55 4.12 21.11
C THR A 1154 -1.60 3.44 22.12
N GLY A 1155 -0.35 3.92 22.26
CA GLY A 1155 0.56 3.63 23.37
C GLY A 1155 1.21 4.93 23.88
N MET A 1156 1.97 4.93 24.98
CA MET A 1156 2.52 6.16 25.59
C MET A 1156 3.54 6.84 24.65
N VAL A 1157 3.31 8.10 24.27
CA VAL A 1157 4.03 8.79 23.18
C VAL A 1157 4.80 10.00 23.69
N GLN A 1158 6.11 10.01 23.47
CA GLN A 1158 6.95 11.21 23.49
C GLN A 1158 7.56 11.40 22.10
N MET A 1159 7.40 12.58 21.51
CA MET A 1159 7.88 12.89 20.15
C MET A 1159 8.70 14.17 20.13
N LYS A 1160 9.68 14.23 19.22
CA LYS A 1160 10.56 15.39 19.02
C LYS A 1160 10.23 16.11 17.71
N GLY A 1161 10.44 17.41 17.67
CA GLY A 1161 10.38 18.20 16.45
C GLY A 1161 11.36 19.37 16.45
N THR A 1162 11.20 20.28 15.50
CA THR A 1162 11.97 21.52 15.43
C THR A 1162 11.24 22.63 16.20
N PRO A 1163 11.85 23.25 17.22
CA PRO A 1163 11.23 24.33 17.96
C PRO A 1163 11.24 25.62 17.15
N VAL A 1164 10.11 26.33 17.20
CA VAL A 1164 9.89 27.53 16.38
C VAL A 1164 9.56 28.74 17.23
N SER A 1165 8.66 28.56 18.20
CA SER A 1165 8.22 29.59 19.13
C SER A 1165 8.36 29.06 20.55
N ASN A 1166 9.05 29.81 21.40
CA ASN A 1166 9.48 29.32 22.70
C ASN A 1166 8.35 29.30 23.74
N GLY A 1167 8.18 28.18 24.44
CA GLY A 1167 7.42 28.08 25.68
C GLY A 1167 7.13 26.64 26.06
N SER A 1168 6.55 26.45 27.25
CA SER A 1168 6.09 25.13 27.70
C SER A 1168 4.65 25.24 28.20
N ILE A 1169 3.81 24.31 27.78
CA ILE A 1169 2.38 24.31 28.10
C ILE A 1169 1.88 22.88 28.32
N LYS A 1170 1.07 22.68 29.36
CA LYS A 1170 0.29 21.46 29.57
C LYS A 1170 -1.17 21.75 29.23
N ALA A 1171 -1.70 21.11 28.20
CA ALA A 1171 -3.05 21.37 27.73
C ALA A 1171 -3.65 20.17 26.99
N ARG A 1172 -4.97 20.21 26.79
CA ARG A 1172 -5.70 19.22 25.99
C ARG A 1172 -5.27 19.31 24.54
N VAL A 1173 -5.04 18.17 23.90
CA VAL A 1173 -4.72 18.06 22.48
C VAL A 1173 -6.01 18.03 21.68
N CYS A 1174 -6.02 18.80 20.59
CA CYS A 1174 -6.94 18.63 19.49
C CYS A 1174 -6.15 18.16 18.27
N VAL A 1175 -6.29 16.89 17.90
CA VAL A 1175 -5.78 16.36 16.64
C VAL A 1175 -6.79 16.69 15.57
N SER A 1176 -6.37 17.43 14.55
CA SER A 1176 -7.20 17.88 13.44
C SER A 1176 -6.36 17.77 12.16
N GLU A 1177 -6.58 16.73 11.37
CA GLU A 1177 -5.80 16.51 10.15
C GLU A 1177 -6.23 17.46 9.03
N ASP A 1178 -7.48 17.91 9.08
CA ASP A 1178 -8.09 18.88 8.17
C ASP A 1178 -8.82 20.01 8.92
N ILE A 1179 -8.94 21.19 8.31
CA ILE A 1179 -9.60 22.36 8.93
C ILE A 1179 -11.12 22.17 9.08
N THR A 1180 -11.71 21.23 8.34
CA THR A 1180 -13.13 20.84 8.50
C THR A 1180 -13.41 20.27 9.90
N GLU A 1181 -12.39 19.73 10.56
CA GLU A 1181 -12.46 19.22 11.93
C GLU A 1181 -12.16 20.30 12.98
N ALA A 1182 -11.88 21.55 12.56
CA ALA A 1182 -11.54 22.67 13.45
C ALA A 1182 -12.68 23.03 14.42
N ASP A 1183 -13.90 22.54 14.19
CA ASP A 1183 -15.03 22.67 15.11
C ASP A 1183 -14.81 21.94 16.44
N ASN A 1184 -13.88 20.98 16.47
CA ASN A 1184 -13.49 20.26 17.66
C ASN A 1184 -12.52 21.05 18.56
N ILE A 1185 -11.98 22.17 18.06
CA ILE A 1185 -11.02 23.01 18.79
C ILE A 1185 -11.72 23.77 19.90
N GLN A 1186 -11.21 23.58 21.11
CA GLN A 1186 -11.64 24.30 22.30
C GLN A 1186 -10.60 25.36 22.70
N PRO A 1187 -11.03 26.45 23.34
CA PRO A 1187 -10.10 27.45 23.85
C PRO A 1187 -9.12 26.83 24.86
N GLY A 1188 -7.82 27.01 24.61
CA GLY A 1188 -6.73 26.45 25.42
C GLY A 1188 -6.22 25.09 24.97
N ASP A 1189 -6.58 24.62 23.77
CA ASP A 1189 -6.04 23.37 23.23
C ASP A 1189 -4.62 23.54 22.65
N ILE A 1190 -3.87 22.43 22.62
CA ILE A 1190 -2.70 22.22 21.76
C ILE A 1190 -3.22 21.63 20.45
N LEU A 1191 -3.08 22.36 19.35
CA LEU A 1191 -3.42 21.84 18.02
C LEU A 1191 -2.32 20.92 17.52
N ILE A 1192 -2.65 19.69 17.16
CA ILE A 1192 -1.79 18.79 16.40
C ILE A 1192 -2.42 18.62 15.02
N THR A 1193 -1.70 19.00 13.97
CA THR A 1193 -2.19 18.92 12.60
C THR A 1193 -1.09 18.53 11.62
N TYR A 1194 -1.45 18.11 10.42
CA TYR A 1194 -0.47 17.73 9.41
C TYR A 1194 0.34 18.95 8.93
N SER A 1195 -0.31 20.08 8.67
CA SER A 1195 0.33 21.35 8.30
C SER A 1195 -0.62 22.55 8.51
N THR A 1196 -0.08 23.76 8.60
CA THR A 1196 -0.87 25.00 8.78
C THR A 1196 -0.68 25.98 7.63
N ASP A 1197 -1.80 26.41 7.02
CA ASP A 1197 -1.88 27.57 6.11
C ASP A 1197 -2.53 28.79 6.81
N ILE A 1198 -2.81 29.86 6.05
CA ILE A 1198 -3.47 31.06 6.58
C ILE A 1198 -4.95 30.85 6.94
N GLY A 1199 -5.57 29.79 6.42
CA GLY A 1199 -6.93 29.37 6.76
C GLY A 1199 -7.10 29.07 8.25
N TRP A 1200 -6.02 28.64 8.91
CA TRP A 1200 -5.96 28.38 10.36
C TRP A 1200 -5.81 29.63 11.23
N SER A 1201 -5.41 30.78 10.64
CA SER A 1201 -5.23 32.06 11.36
C SER A 1201 -6.39 32.46 12.27
N PRO A 1202 -7.67 32.25 11.90
CA PRO A 1202 -8.79 32.59 12.76
C PRO A 1202 -8.82 31.73 14.04
N TYR A 1203 -8.32 30.49 13.99
CA TYR A 1203 -8.33 29.56 15.12
C TYR A 1203 -7.11 29.70 16.04
N PHE A 1204 -5.97 30.21 15.56
CA PHE A 1204 -4.75 30.36 16.37
C PHE A 1204 -4.92 31.08 17.71
N PRO A 1205 -5.76 32.13 17.82
CA PRO A 1205 -6.00 32.76 19.11
C PRO A 1205 -6.73 31.90 20.14
N LEU A 1206 -7.28 30.76 19.72
CA LEU A 1206 -7.94 29.80 20.59
C LEU A 1206 -6.92 28.84 21.21
N LEU A 1207 -5.73 28.75 20.64
CA LEU A 1207 -4.75 27.73 20.97
C LEU A 1207 -3.77 28.21 22.03
N SER A 1208 -3.29 27.27 22.84
CA SER A 1208 -2.18 27.49 23.77
C SER A 1208 -0.90 26.77 23.34
N GLY A 1209 -0.93 25.94 22.30
CA GLY A 1209 0.23 25.31 21.68
C GLY A 1209 -0.08 24.85 20.24
N ILE A 1210 0.94 24.75 19.38
CA ILE A 1210 0.79 24.32 17.97
C ILE A 1210 1.87 23.28 17.63
N ILE A 1211 1.45 22.19 17.01
CA ILE A 1211 2.32 21.13 16.51
C ILE A 1211 1.95 20.79 15.08
N THR A 1212 2.94 20.79 14.18
CA THR A 1212 2.75 20.31 12.80
C THR A 1212 3.70 19.17 12.44
N GLU A 1213 3.19 18.18 11.70
CA GLU A 1213 4.03 17.12 11.13
C GLU A 1213 4.92 17.64 10.00
N ILE A 1214 4.44 18.64 9.24
CA ILE A 1214 5.17 19.31 8.17
C ILE A 1214 5.21 20.83 8.41
N GLY A 1215 6.38 21.44 8.21
CA GLY A 1215 6.54 22.90 8.23
C GLY A 1215 8.00 23.33 8.23
N GLY A 1216 8.29 24.52 7.70
CA GLY A 1216 9.60 25.19 7.82
C GLY A 1216 9.64 26.24 8.94
N THR A 1217 10.85 26.61 9.38
CA THR A 1217 11.05 27.61 10.45
C THR A 1217 10.55 29.01 10.09
N ILE A 1218 10.26 29.28 8.81
CA ILE A 1218 9.69 30.54 8.30
C ILE A 1218 8.29 30.36 7.69
N SER A 1219 7.64 29.22 7.98
CA SER A 1219 6.28 28.92 7.52
C SER A 1219 5.23 29.83 8.17
N HIS A 1220 4.03 29.87 7.61
CA HIS A 1220 2.94 30.70 8.12
C HIS A 1220 2.60 30.40 9.59
N GLY A 1221 2.38 29.13 9.95
CA GLY A 1221 2.14 28.72 11.35
C GLY A 1221 3.31 29.08 12.27
N ALA A 1222 4.54 28.97 11.78
CA ALA A 1222 5.74 29.34 12.50
C ALA A 1222 5.87 30.84 12.78
N VAL A 1223 5.52 31.69 11.81
CA VAL A 1223 5.53 33.15 11.96
C VAL A 1223 4.43 33.57 12.94
N ILE A 1224 3.21 33.08 12.77
CA ILE A 1224 2.08 33.49 13.63
C ILE A 1224 2.23 32.95 15.06
N ALA A 1225 2.70 31.72 15.25
CA ALA A 1225 2.99 31.20 16.60
C ALA A 1225 3.96 32.09 17.38
N ARG A 1226 4.98 32.67 16.71
CA ARG A 1226 5.92 33.62 17.33
C ARG A 1226 5.28 34.96 17.65
N GLU A 1227 4.48 35.51 16.74
CA GLU A 1227 3.79 36.80 16.94
C GLU A 1227 2.81 36.76 18.12
N PHE A 1228 2.12 35.63 18.29
CA PHE A 1228 1.20 35.39 19.42
C PHE A 1228 1.89 34.79 20.65
N GLY A 1229 3.19 34.48 20.58
CA GLY A 1229 3.93 33.87 21.69
C GLY A 1229 3.39 32.50 22.11
N ILE A 1230 2.82 31.75 21.17
CA ILE A 1230 2.28 30.40 21.38
C ILE A 1230 3.44 29.40 21.21
N PRO A 1231 3.71 28.51 22.17
CA PRO A 1231 4.67 27.41 22.03
C PRO A 1231 4.41 26.61 20.76
N CYS A 1232 5.42 26.42 19.92
CA CYS A 1232 5.26 25.71 18.64
C CYS A 1232 6.43 24.80 18.28
N LEU A 1233 6.09 23.56 17.92
CA LEU A 1233 6.97 22.59 17.27
C LEU A 1233 6.47 22.32 15.85
N ILE A 1234 7.40 22.19 14.91
CA ILE A 1234 7.11 21.77 13.53
C ILE A 1234 7.97 20.55 13.20
N ALA A 1235 7.65 19.83 12.14
CA ALA A 1235 8.37 18.61 11.75
C ALA A 1235 8.35 17.53 12.86
N VAL A 1236 7.22 17.39 13.56
CA VAL A 1236 6.98 16.29 14.52
C VAL A 1236 6.31 15.14 13.77
N GLU A 1237 7.10 14.40 12.99
CA GLU A 1237 6.60 13.38 12.06
C GLU A 1237 5.78 12.29 12.78
N GLY A 1238 4.54 12.06 12.34
CA GLY A 1238 3.63 11.07 12.91
C GLY A 1238 2.78 11.54 14.11
N ALA A 1239 2.86 12.83 14.51
CA ALA A 1239 2.10 13.37 15.64
C ALA A 1239 0.57 13.20 15.53
N CYS A 1240 -0.01 13.31 14.33
CA CYS A 1240 -1.46 13.16 14.14
C CYS A 1240 -1.93 11.71 14.39
N ARG A 1241 -1.06 10.73 14.13
CA ARG A 1241 -1.35 9.31 14.38
C ARG A 1241 -1.05 8.89 15.81
N ALA A 1242 -0.08 9.55 16.43
CA ALA A 1242 0.44 9.19 17.74
C ALA A 1242 -0.40 9.73 18.90
N PHE A 1243 -1.08 10.87 18.70
CA PHE A 1243 -1.96 11.50 19.68
C PHE A 1243 -3.43 11.37 19.28
N LYS A 1244 -4.36 11.50 20.23
CA LYS A 1244 -5.80 11.55 19.98
C LYS A 1244 -6.40 12.82 20.55
N THR A 1245 -7.44 13.34 19.88
CA THR A 1245 -8.21 14.48 20.40
C THR A 1245 -8.79 14.18 21.78
N GLY A 1246 -8.48 15.04 22.75
CA GLY A 1246 -8.82 14.84 24.15
C GLY A 1246 -7.65 14.45 25.04
N ASP A 1247 -6.53 13.97 24.49
CA ASP A 1247 -5.33 13.64 25.26
C ASP A 1247 -4.80 14.88 26.00
N ILE A 1248 -4.25 14.72 27.20
CA ILE A 1248 -3.55 15.81 27.89
C ILE A 1248 -2.07 15.67 27.59
N CYS A 1249 -1.43 16.72 27.05
CA CYS A 1249 -0.02 16.67 26.71
C CYS A 1249 0.76 17.85 27.28
N VAL A 1250 2.05 17.63 27.52
CA VAL A 1250 3.04 18.68 27.80
C VAL A 1250 3.82 18.92 26.52
N LEU A 1251 3.68 20.11 25.96
CA LEU A 1251 4.52 20.63 24.87
C LEU A 1251 5.63 21.47 25.51
N ASP A 1252 6.90 21.11 25.28
CA ASP A 1252 8.06 21.87 25.71
C ASP A 1252 9.01 22.11 24.54
N THR A 1253 9.10 23.36 24.09
CA THR A 1253 9.94 23.71 22.94
C THR A 1253 11.42 23.89 23.30
N LYS A 1254 11.79 23.91 24.59
CA LYS A 1254 13.22 23.94 24.97
C LYS A 1254 13.88 22.58 24.78
N SER A 1255 13.22 21.52 25.22
CA SER A 1255 13.61 20.14 24.93
C SER A 1255 13.17 19.68 23.53
N ALA A 1256 12.37 20.52 22.86
CA ALA A 1256 11.76 20.27 21.57
C ALA A 1256 10.89 19.01 21.53
N THR A 1257 10.15 18.74 22.62
CA THR A 1257 9.34 17.54 22.81
C THR A 1257 7.86 17.84 23.05
N ILE A 1258 7.00 16.90 22.64
CA ILE A 1258 5.65 16.74 23.16
C ILE A 1258 5.54 15.38 23.85
N THR A 1259 4.96 15.36 25.04
CA THR A 1259 4.76 14.14 25.83
C THR A 1259 3.30 14.03 26.25
N LYS A 1260 2.69 12.87 26.00
CA LYS A 1260 1.37 12.53 26.54
C LYS A 1260 1.45 12.36 28.05
N VAL A 1261 0.57 13.03 28.79
CA VAL A 1261 0.41 12.88 30.24
C VAL A 1261 -0.90 12.13 30.48
N GLU A 1262 -0.87 11.14 31.38
CA GLU A 1262 -2.02 10.29 31.72
C GLU A 1262 -3.33 11.06 31.93
#